data_AF-A0A7Y4STW2-F1
#
_entry.id   AF-A0A7Y4STW2-F1
#
_cell.length_a   1.000
_cell.length_b   1.000
_cell.length_c   1.000
_cell.angle_alpha   90.00
_cell.angle_beta   90.00
_cell.angle_gamma   90.00
#
_symmetry.space_group_name_H-M   'P 1'
#
loop_
_entity.id
_entity.type
_entity.pdbx_description
1 polymer ?
#
loop_
_entity_poly.entity_id
_entity_poly.type
_entity_poly.pdbx_seq_one_letter_code
_entity_poly.pdbx_strand_id
1 'polypeptide(L)'
;MLDSIRLARSTSFCAAFVLVLALTAPPGAGLQDCSFPTVPSARFHLQPDGSGIELFFRGNACNHWYEDVHGFPVVKTKAGYFFARRTADGELEASEGLVGASDPAQLGIERGVVPANRARSLGAPAGLQRGRKAAGPQVTEVRGPRGPFLMGAGSVDNLVLLLRFLDHGPSGQNRTLPSAANVSTIMNAVGGDPILAPTGSVRDHYLENSYGQFTIDSTVVGWLDTPFPEDYYANGNSGLTTLTWDLITDGLNAADPLVDFSDFDEDGDGWVDAITFLHSGYGAEWGGTDQYGTDYSDRMWSHKWTIPTWTSAEGVKVGDYNISPGLWATSGSDPGRIGVVCHELGHFFGLPDLYDTDGTSQGIGNWCLMAAGSWGFDGSQQNPSHMSAWCKLKLGWASPQRLLPGLHSVLEIENNAALYMLDSGYLQGEYLLVENRQPVGFDAALPQGGLAIWHVDERKGSFTNNDPNNDEGYLGQPGWPLGHYRVALLQADGGFDMEHNFDRGDSDDVYRSGFATTIDATTTPSTDSYQTGAWITNLNRIQGIGASSPSMALTYVNAMAPTITSASSLPVAKVGKPYSLALTKTGGSAPFAWSEFRDTPSYTLTDLGPQGYTFGGIPTGFRADEGTWEVILPFRFPYYETSYAKVYVTPNGCIDIAPLVNESYNTTGSLRCLPRIAGLWDDLTTDGVGVNNIYMDTSVSGRVRLRWTGETVSSNDPVEFAISLYSDGRIRFDYGIGNTGLTPTVGISRAHSGDLVLAGTHDAQASLTSATSLEFELLGSQLPPGFSLSSAGVLSGVPTITGTYSFRVRVSDSFNRYHQKLFTLDVLPFLMGKRKP
;
A
#
# COMPACT_ATOMS: atom_id res chain seq x y z
N MET A 1 43.22 -4.71 -51.56
CA MET A 1 44.37 -3.79 -51.76
C MET A 1 43.88 -2.63 -52.61
N LEU A 2 44.21 -1.38 -52.25
CA LEU A 2 44.06 -0.15 -53.07
C LEU A 2 42.60 0.20 -53.50
N ASP A 3 42.07 1.41 -53.33
CA ASP A 3 42.48 2.64 -52.64
C ASP A 3 41.18 3.33 -52.13
N SER A 4 41.08 3.94 -50.94
CA SER A 4 41.68 5.22 -50.47
C SER A 4 41.19 6.44 -51.32
N ILE A 5 40.72 7.58 -50.79
CA ILE A 5 41.06 8.36 -49.58
C ILE A 5 39.84 9.12 -48.97
N ARG A 6 39.88 9.33 -47.63
CA ARG A 6 39.37 10.42 -46.73
C ARG A 6 38.74 11.69 -47.38
N LEU A 7 37.85 12.53 -46.78
CA LEU A 7 37.26 12.77 -45.43
C LEU A 7 35.97 13.68 -45.65
N ALA A 8 35.15 14.24 -44.72
CA ALA A 8 35.09 14.42 -43.26
C ALA A 8 33.65 14.78 -42.75
N ARG A 9 33.56 15.14 -41.44
CA ARG A 9 32.62 16.06 -40.71
C ARG A 9 31.51 16.76 -41.55
N SER A 10 30.24 16.88 -41.11
CA SER A 10 29.75 17.15 -39.74
C SER A 10 28.24 16.86 -39.54
N THR A 11 27.82 16.90 -38.27
CA THR A 11 26.45 16.92 -37.71
C THR A 11 25.33 17.59 -38.52
N SER A 12 24.15 16.94 -38.61
CA SER A 12 22.88 17.46 -38.05
C SER A 12 21.65 16.58 -38.35
N PHE A 13 20.71 16.54 -37.39
CA PHE A 13 19.26 16.27 -37.52
C PHE A 13 18.77 15.14 -38.46
N CYS A 14 18.34 14.03 -37.86
CA CYS A 14 17.17 13.27 -38.34
C CYS A 14 16.03 13.48 -37.32
N ALA A 15 14.88 13.99 -37.76
CA ALA A 15 13.69 14.07 -36.93
C ALA A 15 12.92 12.75 -36.99
N ALA A 16 12.66 12.13 -35.84
CA ALA A 16 11.73 11.01 -35.72
C ALA A 16 10.35 11.55 -35.37
N PHE A 17 9.34 11.27 -36.20
CA PHE A 17 7.95 11.54 -35.89
C PHE A 17 7.48 10.53 -34.81
N VAL A 18 7.18 11.01 -33.61
CA VAL A 18 6.41 10.25 -32.62
C VAL A 18 4.95 10.66 -32.76
N LEU A 19 4.10 9.75 -33.23
CA LEU A 19 2.67 9.96 -33.35
C LEU A 19 2.01 9.69 -31.98
N VAL A 20 1.96 10.71 -31.12
CA VAL A 20 1.27 10.61 -29.83
C VAL A 20 -0.24 10.60 -30.06
N LEU A 21 -0.86 9.43 -29.93
CA LEU A 21 -2.31 9.29 -29.84
C LEU A 21 -2.74 9.62 -28.40
N ALA A 22 -2.93 10.91 -28.13
CA ALA A 22 -3.52 11.37 -26.88
C ALA A 22 -5.02 11.03 -26.85
N LEU A 23 -5.35 9.85 -26.29
CA LEU A 23 -6.73 9.52 -25.91
C LEU A 23 -7.09 10.34 -24.67
N THR A 24 -7.75 11.46 -24.87
CA THR A 24 -8.31 12.27 -23.77
C THR A 24 -9.50 11.55 -23.16
N ALA A 25 -9.34 11.03 -21.94
CA ALA A 25 -10.46 10.57 -21.13
C ALA A 25 -11.40 11.75 -20.82
N PRO A 26 -12.73 11.55 -20.81
CA PRO A 26 -13.67 12.61 -20.44
C PRO A 26 -13.66 12.84 -18.91
N PRO A 27 -13.57 14.09 -18.43
CA PRO A 27 -13.67 14.38 -17.01
C PRO A 27 -15.11 14.16 -16.50
N GLY A 28 -15.24 13.71 -15.24
CA GLY A 28 -16.55 13.53 -14.57
C GLY A 28 -16.97 12.07 -14.32
N ALA A 29 -16.05 11.11 -14.38
CA ALA A 29 -16.26 9.75 -13.89
C ALA A 29 -15.51 9.57 -12.57
N GLY A 30 -16.23 9.30 -11.46
CA GLY A 30 -15.60 8.83 -10.23
C GLY A 30 -15.01 7.43 -10.47
N LEU A 31 -13.72 7.26 -10.22
CA LEU A 31 -13.11 5.93 -10.12
C LEU A 31 -13.77 5.18 -8.97
N GLN A 32 -14.01 3.88 -9.14
CA GLN A 32 -14.21 3.00 -7.98
C GLN A 32 -12.81 2.70 -7.47
N ASP A 33 -12.60 2.87 -6.17
CA ASP A 33 -11.30 2.64 -5.58
C ASP A 33 -11.08 1.12 -5.45
N CYS A 34 -11.92 0.43 -4.67
CA CYS A 34 -11.68 -0.98 -4.31
C CYS A 34 -12.92 -1.88 -4.42
N SER A 35 -12.74 -3.19 -4.31
CA SER A 35 -13.87 -4.15 -4.37
C SER A 35 -13.57 -5.49 -3.73
N PHE A 36 -14.62 -6.23 -3.34
CA PHE A 36 -14.43 -7.57 -2.79
C PHE A 36 -14.17 -8.66 -3.86
N PRO A 37 -13.23 -9.60 -3.65
CA PRO A 37 -12.99 -10.73 -4.56
C PRO A 37 -14.06 -11.82 -4.45
N THR A 38 -14.31 -12.56 -5.53
CA THR A 38 -15.38 -13.57 -5.58
C THR A 38 -15.18 -14.75 -4.62
N VAL A 39 -16.29 -15.45 -4.34
CA VAL A 39 -16.33 -16.72 -3.59
C VAL A 39 -15.25 -17.73 -4.06
N PRO A 40 -14.43 -18.30 -3.15
CA PRO A 40 -13.35 -19.23 -3.51
C PRO A 40 -13.84 -20.61 -3.97
N SER A 41 -15.02 -21.03 -3.54
CA SER A 41 -15.54 -22.38 -3.78
C SER A 41 -16.45 -22.47 -5.00
N ALA A 42 -16.36 -23.59 -5.73
CA ALA A 42 -17.33 -23.92 -6.76
C ALA A 42 -18.74 -24.00 -6.16
N ARG A 43 -19.71 -23.44 -6.89
CA ARG A 43 -21.12 -23.39 -6.51
C ARG A 43 -21.92 -24.33 -7.41
N PHE A 44 -22.99 -24.90 -6.85
CA PHE A 44 -23.93 -25.71 -7.61
C PHE A 44 -24.93 -24.81 -8.37
N HIS A 45 -25.03 -25.00 -9.69
CA HIS A 45 -25.99 -24.34 -10.57
C HIS A 45 -26.89 -25.37 -11.25
N LEU A 46 -28.10 -24.96 -11.63
CA LEU A 46 -29.03 -25.76 -12.42
C LEU A 46 -29.04 -25.29 -13.88
N GLN A 47 -28.96 -26.24 -14.81
CA GLN A 47 -29.32 -26.03 -16.21
C GLN A 47 -30.86 -25.98 -16.36
N PRO A 48 -31.40 -25.43 -17.47
CA PRO A 48 -32.85 -25.30 -17.67
C PRO A 48 -33.64 -26.62 -17.80
N ASP A 49 -32.95 -27.75 -17.98
CA ASP A 49 -33.54 -29.09 -17.94
C ASP A 49 -33.59 -29.70 -16.52
N GLY A 50 -33.04 -29.00 -15.53
CA GLY A 50 -32.94 -29.44 -14.14
C GLY A 50 -31.69 -30.29 -13.84
N SER A 51 -30.76 -30.45 -14.79
CA SER A 51 -29.47 -31.07 -14.52
C SER A 51 -28.57 -30.14 -13.70
N GLY A 52 -27.76 -30.72 -12.81
CA GLY A 52 -26.86 -30.00 -11.92
C GLY A 52 -25.44 -29.92 -12.48
N ILE A 53 -24.81 -28.75 -12.33
CA ILE A 53 -23.40 -28.50 -12.65
C ILE A 53 -22.72 -27.77 -11.50
N GLU A 54 -21.40 -27.88 -11.40
CA GLU A 54 -20.59 -27.09 -10.46
C GLU A 54 -19.72 -26.12 -11.27
N LEU A 55 -19.73 -24.84 -10.86
CA LEU A 55 -18.99 -23.75 -11.50
C LEU A 55 -18.26 -22.93 -10.43
N PHE A 56 -17.02 -22.53 -10.70
CA PHE A 56 -16.42 -21.42 -9.96
C PHE A 56 -16.93 -20.09 -10.54
N PHE A 57 -17.06 -19.08 -9.67
CA PHE A 57 -17.24 -17.68 -10.07
C PHE A 57 -15.93 -16.97 -9.73
N ARG A 58 -15.22 -16.46 -10.72
CA ARG A 58 -13.83 -15.97 -10.59
C ARG A 58 -13.74 -14.46 -10.75
N GLY A 59 -12.65 -13.89 -10.24
CA GLY A 59 -12.32 -12.48 -10.37
C GLY A 59 -12.87 -11.60 -9.24
N ASN A 60 -13.37 -10.42 -9.61
CA ASN A 60 -13.71 -9.31 -8.72
C ASN A 60 -14.82 -8.43 -9.36
N ALA A 61 -15.12 -7.26 -8.80
CA ALA A 61 -16.16 -6.37 -9.34
C ALA A 61 -15.85 -5.82 -10.76
N CYS A 62 -14.57 -5.61 -11.10
CA CYS A 62 -14.11 -5.04 -12.36
C CYS A 62 -13.98 -6.07 -13.49
N ASN A 63 -13.62 -7.32 -13.18
CA ASN A 63 -13.55 -8.42 -14.14
C ASN A 63 -13.97 -9.73 -13.46
N HIS A 64 -15.01 -10.40 -13.98
CA HIS A 64 -15.48 -11.69 -13.46
C HIS A 64 -16.12 -12.57 -14.53
N TRP A 65 -16.02 -13.89 -14.35
CA TRP A 65 -16.59 -14.90 -15.24
C TRP A 65 -16.96 -16.17 -14.45
N TYR A 66 -17.69 -17.09 -15.09
CA TYR A 66 -17.83 -18.46 -14.60
C TYR A 66 -16.81 -19.36 -15.29
N GLU A 67 -16.35 -20.39 -14.60
CA GLU A 67 -15.62 -21.51 -15.20
C GLU A 67 -16.09 -22.83 -14.60
N ASP A 68 -15.83 -23.95 -15.29
CA ASP A 68 -16.08 -25.28 -14.73
C ASP A 68 -14.99 -25.70 -13.73
N VAL A 69 -15.19 -26.84 -13.08
CA VAL A 69 -14.23 -27.45 -12.14
C VAL A 69 -12.92 -27.94 -12.79
N HIS A 70 -12.66 -27.57 -14.06
CA HIS A 70 -11.47 -27.90 -14.84
C HIS A 70 -10.82 -26.66 -15.50
N GLY A 71 -11.28 -25.45 -15.21
CA GLY A 71 -10.69 -24.19 -15.69
C GLY A 71 -11.06 -23.81 -17.13
N PHE A 72 -12.16 -24.33 -17.68
CA PHE A 72 -12.72 -23.87 -18.96
C PHE A 72 -13.76 -22.76 -18.72
N PRO A 73 -13.71 -21.63 -19.45
CA PRO A 73 -14.63 -20.51 -19.24
C PRO A 73 -16.07 -20.87 -19.61
N VAL A 74 -17.04 -20.24 -18.94
CA VAL A 74 -18.48 -20.50 -19.02
C VAL A 74 -19.26 -19.19 -19.04
N VAL A 75 -20.30 -19.12 -19.87
CA VAL A 75 -21.24 -17.99 -19.96
C VAL A 75 -22.66 -18.46 -19.66
N LYS A 76 -23.34 -17.72 -18.78
CA LYS A 76 -24.76 -17.91 -18.45
C LYS A 76 -25.62 -17.25 -19.52
N THR A 77 -26.51 -18.02 -20.14
CA THR A 77 -27.47 -17.53 -21.14
C THR A 77 -28.90 -17.86 -20.74
N LYS A 78 -29.90 -17.31 -21.46
CA LYS A 78 -31.31 -17.72 -21.30
C LYS A 78 -31.60 -19.18 -21.68
N ALA A 79 -30.64 -19.86 -22.32
CA ALA A 79 -30.72 -21.28 -22.70
C ALA A 79 -29.91 -22.20 -21.77
N GLY A 80 -29.26 -21.65 -20.72
CA GLY A 80 -28.40 -22.39 -19.80
C GLY A 80 -26.95 -21.88 -19.77
N TYR A 81 -26.10 -22.60 -19.07
CA TYR A 81 -24.67 -22.35 -18.95
C TYR A 81 -23.92 -23.13 -20.04
N PHE A 82 -23.19 -22.41 -20.89
CA PHE A 82 -22.40 -22.96 -21.98
C PHE A 82 -20.93 -22.65 -21.76
N PHE A 83 -20.04 -23.56 -22.15
CA PHE A 83 -18.62 -23.23 -22.28
C PHE A 83 -18.46 -22.06 -23.25
N ALA A 84 -17.46 -21.21 -23.04
CA ALA A 84 -17.30 -19.97 -23.79
C ALA A 84 -16.02 -19.95 -24.65
N ARG A 85 -15.95 -19.01 -25.59
CA ARG A 85 -14.72 -18.65 -26.31
C ARG A 85 -14.53 -17.14 -26.22
N ARG A 86 -13.27 -16.68 -26.12
CA ARG A 86 -12.96 -15.25 -26.14
C ARG A 86 -13.10 -14.71 -27.56
N THR A 87 -13.80 -13.59 -27.72
CA THR A 87 -13.99 -12.91 -28.99
C THR A 87 -12.79 -12.03 -29.35
N ALA A 88 -12.76 -11.48 -30.56
CA ALA A 88 -11.66 -10.59 -31.00
C ALA A 88 -11.66 -9.22 -30.30
N ASP A 89 -12.81 -8.80 -29.76
CA ASP A 89 -13.01 -7.67 -28.87
C ASP A 89 -12.80 -8.04 -27.38
N GLY A 90 -12.52 -9.30 -27.07
CA GLY A 90 -12.01 -9.76 -25.76
C GLY A 90 -13.07 -10.25 -24.77
N GLU A 91 -14.35 -10.10 -25.08
CA GLU A 91 -15.48 -10.62 -24.30
C GLU A 91 -15.59 -12.15 -24.41
N LEU A 92 -16.39 -12.78 -23.54
CA LEU A 92 -16.68 -14.22 -23.61
C LEU A 92 -18.03 -14.48 -24.32
N GLU A 93 -18.00 -15.18 -25.45
CA GLU A 93 -19.19 -15.61 -26.19
C GLU A 93 -19.49 -17.10 -25.92
N ALA A 94 -20.78 -17.43 -25.75
CA ALA A 94 -21.23 -18.81 -25.52
C ALA A 94 -21.01 -19.71 -26.74
N SER A 95 -20.41 -20.89 -26.52
CA SER A 95 -20.27 -21.94 -27.53
C SER A 95 -21.53 -22.79 -27.67
N GLU A 96 -21.49 -23.70 -28.64
CA GLU A 96 -22.41 -24.81 -28.82
C GLU A 96 -22.39 -25.84 -27.66
N GLY A 97 -21.41 -25.79 -26.77
CA GLY A 97 -21.19 -26.77 -25.70
C GLY A 97 -21.89 -26.43 -24.39
N LEU A 98 -22.99 -27.12 -24.09
CA LEU A 98 -23.65 -27.05 -22.79
C LEU A 98 -22.78 -27.69 -21.70
N VAL A 99 -22.55 -26.98 -20.58
CA VAL A 99 -21.75 -27.48 -19.45
C VAL A 99 -22.43 -28.69 -18.81
N GLY A 100 -21.65 -29.70 -18.43
CA GLY A 100 -22.14 -30.98 -17.89
C GLY A 100 -22.58 -31.99 -18.95
N ALA A 101 -22.75 -31.58 -20.21
CA ALA A 101 -23.17 -32.44 -21.33
C ALA A 101 -22.17 -32.50 -22.49
N SER A 102 -21.09 -31.70 -22.45
CA SER A 102 -20.12 -31.53 -23.55
C SER A 102 -18.68 -31.68 -23.06
N ASP A 103 -17.77 -32.11 -23.93
CA ASP A 103 -16.32 -32.08 -23.70
C ASP A 103 -15.75 -30.79 -24.32
N PRO A 104 -15.32 -29.80 -23.53
CA PRO A 104 -14.84 -28.51 -24.04
C PRO A 104 -13.52 -28.63 -24.83
N ALA A 105 -12.68 -29.62 -24.53
CA ALA A 105 -11.44 -29.84 -25.28
C ALA A 105 -11.72 -30.36 -26.70
N GLN A 106 -12.77 -31.19 -26.88
CA GLN A 106 -13.23 -31.59 -28.22
C GLN A 106 -13.87 -30.44 -29.02
N LEU A 107 -14.36 -29.40 -28.33
CA LEU A 107 -14.87 -28.17 -28.96
C LEU A 107 -13.74 -27.16 -29.26
N GLY A 108 -12.48 -27.49 -28.97
CA GLY A 108 -11.35 -26.57 -29.17
C GLY A 108 -11.44 -25.32 -28.27
N ILE A 109 -11.98 -25.48 -27.07
CA ILE A 109 -12.03 -24.43 -26.05
C ILE A 109 -10.77 -24.55 -25.18
N GLU A 110 -10.09 -23.43 -24.96
CA GLU A 110 -8.86 -23.35 -24.19
C GLU A 110 -9.16 -23.06 -22.70
N ARG A 111 -8.21 -23.39 -21.82
CA ARG A 111 -8.31 -23.18 -20.37
C ARG A 111 -7.57 -21.93 -19.93
N GLY A 112 -7.99 -21.34 -18.80
CA GLY A 112 -7.43 -20.07 -18.32
C GLY A 112 -7.76 -18.87 -19.22
N VAL A 113 -8.81 -18.99 -20.06
CA VAL A 113 -9.22 -17.93 -20.99
C VAL A 113 -10.16 -16.96 -20.29
N VAL A 114 -9.59 -15.86 -19.81
CA VAL A 114 -10.31 -14.78 -19.10
C VAL A 114 -10.92 -13.74 -20.07
N PRO A 115 -11.94 -12.96 -19.64
CA PRO A 115 -12.42 -11.79 -20.39
C PRO A 115 -11.32 -10.73 -20.55
N ALA A 116 -11.51 -9.75 -21.43
CA ALA A 116 -10.68 -8.54 -21.46
C ALA A 116 -11.12 -7.57 -20.37
N ASN A 117 -10.13 -7.01 -19.66
CA ASN A 117 -10.33 -6.12 -18.54
C ASN A 117 -11.21 -4.94 -18.95
N ARG A 118 -12.34 -4.77 -18.27
CA ARG A 118 -13.23 -3.62 -18.44
C ARG A 118 -12.68 -2.42 -17.66
N ALA A 119 -11.48 -1.98 -18.04
CA ALA A 119 -10.83 -0.80 -17.50
C ALA A 119 -11.81 0.39 -17.49
N ARG A 120 -12.08 0.92 -16.30
CA ARG A 120 -13.23 1.80 -16.03
C ARG A 120 -13.16 3.12 -16.80
N SER A 121 -13.83 3.16 -17.96
CA SER A 121 -14.51 4.38 -18.40
C SER A 121 -16.01 4.20 -18.20
N LEU A 122 -16.63 5.04 -17.37
CA LEU A 122 -18.05 4.96 -17.03
C LEU A 122 -18.94 5.49 -18.18
N GLY A 123 -18.92 4.78 -19.31
CA GLY A 123 -19.89 4.94 -20.39
C GLY A 123 -21.12 4.07 -20.13
N ALA A 124 -22.30 4.68 -19.95
CA ALA A 124 -23.53 3.94 -19.72
C ALA A 124 -23.84 2.96 -20.90
N PRO A 125 -24.33 1.74 -20.62
CA PRO A 125 -24.58 0.75 -21.66
C PRO A 125 -25.60 1.24 -22.68
N ALA A 126 -25.31 1.03 -23.96
CA ALA A 126 -26.05 1.58 -25.10
C ALA A 126 -27.39 0.85 -25.35
N GLY A 127 -28.31 0.84 -24.37
CA GLY A 127 -29.41 -0.13 -24.40
C GLY A 127 -30.71 0.14 -23.63
N LEU A 128 -30.95 1.24 -22.91
CA LEU A 128 -32.29 1.51 -22.33
C LEU A 128 -32.57 2.99 -21.97
N GLN A 129 -32.97 3.81 -22.96
CA GLN A 129 -33.45 5.17 -22.66
C GLN A 129 -34.87 5.17 -22.06
N ARG A 130 -34.98 5.51 -20.76
CA ARG A 130 -36.24 5.94 -20.12
C ARG A 130 -36.12 7.32 -19.48
N GLY A 131 -36.19 8.36 -20.32
CA GLY A 131 -36.72 9.68 -19.95
C GLY A 131 -36.10 10.42 -18.76
N ARG A 132 -34.82 10.82 -18.86
CA ARG A 132 -34.25 11.85 -17.94
C ARG A 132 -35.08 13.15 -17.99
N LYS A 133 -35.37 13.71 -16.81
CA LYS A 133 -35.74 15.12 -16.66
C LYS A 133 -34.47 15.99 -16.59
N ALA A 134 -34.65 17.32 -16.62
CA ALA A 134 -33.57 18.29 -16.81
C ALA A 134 -32.50 18.27 -15.70
N ALA A 135 -31.28 18.62 -16.07
CA ALA A 135 -30.11 18.64 -15.19
C ALA A 135 -30.15 19.79 -14.17
N GLY A 136 -29.64 19.52 -12.97
CA GLY A 136 -29.21 20.54 -12.01
C GLY A 136 -27.75 20.97 -12.27
N PRO A 137 -27.18 21.84 -11.40
CA PRO A 137 -25.78 22.25 -11.49
C PRO A 137 -24.82 21.06 -11.34
N GLN A 138 -23.64 21.16 -11.97
CA GLN A 138 -22.53 20.24 -11.71
C GLN A 138 -21.83 20.67 -10.42
N VAL A 139 -21.55 19.71 -9.55
CA VAL A 139 -20.58 19.86 -8.44
C VAL A 139 -19.43 18.91 -8.76
N THR A 140 -18.23 19.45 -8.86
CA THR A 140 -17.01 18.71 -9.23
C THR A 140 -16.17 18.47 -7.99
N GLU A 141 -16.62 17.55 -7.14
CA GLU A 141 -15.83 17.01 -6.03
C GLU A 141 -15.67 15.50 -6.25
N VAL A 142 -14.53 15.14 -6.85
CA VAL A 142 -14.00 13.77 -6.85
C VAL A 142 -12.64 13.89 -6.19
N ARG A 143 -12.59 13.70 -4.87
CA ARG A 143 -11.34 13.50 -4.13
C ARG A 143 -11.01 12.01 -4.08
N GLY A 144 -9.73 11.69 -3.96
CA GLY A 144 -9.31 10.38 -3.47
C GLY A 144 -9.72 10.18 -2.00
N PRO A 145 -9.59 8.95 -1.47
CA PRO A 145 -10.08 8.63 -0.14
C PRO A 145 -9.51 9.52 0.97
N ARG A 146 -10.37 10.03 1.85
CA ARG A 146 -9.95 10.53 3.16
C ARG A 146 -9.75 9.35 4.11
N GLY A 147 -8.55 8.78 4.11
CA GLY A 147 -8.18 7.82 5.14
C GLY A 147 -8.00 8.53 6.50
N PRO A 148 -8.59 8.02 7.60
CA PRO A 148 -8.66 8.74 8.87
C PRO A 148 -7.31 8.86 9.57
N PHE A 149 -7.29 9.76 10.54
CA PHE A 149 -6.14 10.41 11.17
C PHE A 149 -5.05 9.51 11.81
N LEU A 150 -5.21 8.17 11.86
CA LEU A 150 -4.49 7.29 12.78
C LEU A 150 -3.80 6.05 12.15
N MET A 151 -2.79 6.27 11.29
CA MET A 151 -1.78 5.23 10.98
C MET A 151 -0.78 5.04 12.15
N GLY A 152 -1.29 4.52 13.27
CA GLY A 152 -0.55 4.36 14.52
C GLY A 152 -1.37 3.63 15.59
N ALA A 153 -1.42 4.23 16.78
CA ALA A 153 -2.17 3.71 17.93
C ALA A 153 -3.30 4.67 18.31
N GLY A 154 -4.48 4.15 18.65
CA GLY A 154 -5.69 4.90 18.95
C GLY A 154 -6.97 4.07 18.81
N SER A 155 -8.10 4.75 18.72
CA SER A 155 -9.40 4.21 18.33
C SER A 155 -9.87 4.89 17.04
N VAL A 156 -10.92 4.37 16.41
CA VAL A 156 -11.79 5.15 15.53
C VAL A 156 -13.25 4.75 15.78
N ASP A 157 -14.11 5.74 16.04
CA ASP A 157 -15.55 5.52 16.15
C ASP A 157 -16.18 5.37 14.76
N ASN A 158 -16.79 4.20 14.49
CA ASN A 158 -17.33 3.83 13.16
C ASN A 158 -18.86 3.82 13.15
N LEU A 159 -19.47 4.63 12.28
CA LEU A 159 -20.93 4.65 12.11
C LEU A 159 -21.39 3.49 11.21
N VAL A 160 -22.17 2.56 11.74
CA VAL A 160 -22.70 1.40 11.00
C VAL A 160 -24.18 1.57 10.70
N LEU A 161 -24.51 1.81 9.43
CA LEU A 161 -25.89 2.02 8.95
C LEU A 161 -26.45 0.77 8.24
N LEU A 162 -27.59 0.26 8.72
CA LEU A 162 -28.25 -0.92 8.16
C LEU A 162 -29.33 -0.50 7.15
N LEU A 163 -29.17 -0.81 5.85
CA LEU A 163 -30.06 -0.35 4.78
C LEU A 163 -31.00 -1.45 4.26
N ARG A 164 -32.31 -1.27 4.47
CA ARG A 164 -33.35 -2.19 3.99
C ARG A 164 -34.00 -1.66 2.70
N PHE A 165 -33.91 -2.45 1.63
CA PHE A 165 -34.56 -2.13 0.36
C PHE A 165 -36.09 -2.23 0.47
N LEU A 166 -36.80 -1.41 -0.32
CA LEU A 166 -38.26 -1.31 -0.29
C LEU A 166 -38.96 -2.67 -0.45
N ASP A 167 -38.44 -3.52 -1.33
CA ASP A 167 -38.99 -4.83 -1.60
C ASP A 167 -38.46 -5.92 -0.64
N HIS A 168 -37.48 -5.64 0.20
CA HIS A 168 -37.06 -6.54 1.29
C HIS A 168 -37.87 -6.32 2.58
N GLY A 169 -38.52 -5.16 2.70
CA GLY A 169 -39.45 -4.84 3.79
C GLY A 169 -40.78 -5.61 3.74
N PRO A 170 -41.70 -5.36 4.72
CA PRO A 170 -42.95 -6.11 4.88
C PRO A 170 -43.95 -6.03 3.72
N SER A 171 -43.74 -5.11 2.78
CA SER A 171 -44.52 -4.92 1.55
C SER A 171 -44.07 -5.79 0.37
N GLY A 172 -42.92 -6.47 0.47
CA GLY A 172 -42.35 -7.30 -0.61
C GLY A 172 -41.98 -8.70 -0.15
N GLN A 173 -40.71 -9.08 -0.36
CA GLN A 173 -40.09 -10.34 0.04
C GLN A 173 -40.12 -10.59 1.56
N ASN A 174 -40.20 -9.52 2.37
CA ASN A 174 -40.25 -9.57 3.84
C ASN A 174 -39.13 -10.45 4.43
N ARG A 175 -37.87 -10.09 4.13
CA ARG A 175 -36.69 -10.87 4.52
C ARG A 175 -36.53 -10.88 6.04
N THR A 176 -36.13 -12.03 6.59
CA THR A 176 -35.67 -12.12 7.99
C THR A 176 -34.23 -11.63 8.03
N LEU A 177 -34.00 -10.48 8.65
CA LEU A 177 -32.70 -9.81 8.76
C LEU A 177 -32.13 -9.93 10.18
N PRO A 178 -30.80 -9.88 10.37
CA PRO A 178 -30.20 -9.82 11.71
C PRO A 178 -30.69 -8.59 12.48
N SER A 179 -30.75 -8.67 13.81
CA SER A 179 -31.01 -7.49 14.64
C SER A 179 -29.77 -6.60 14.72
N ALA A 180 -29.95 -5.30 14.99
CA ALA A 180 -28.83 -4.39 15.26
C ALA A 180 -27.93 -4.87 16.41
N ALA A 181 -28.49 -5.61 17.39
CA ALA A 181 -27.71 -6.26 18.44
C ALA A 181 -26.82 -7.39 17.91
N ASN A 182 -27.29 -8.20 16.95
CA ASN A 182 -26.46 -9.23 16.31
C ASN A 182 -25.30 -8.60 15.54
N VAL A 183 -25.56 -7.53 14.79
CA VAL A 183 -24.50 -6.78 14.08
C VAL A 183 -23.53 -6.14 15.08
N SER A 184 -24.02 -5.53 16.15
CA SER A 184 -23.17 -4.95 17.19
C SER A 184 -22.27 -5.99 17.88
N THR A 185 -22.74 -7.23 18.06
CA THR A 185 -21.89 -8.35 18.48
C THR A 185 -20.79 -8.64 17.45
N ILE A 186 -21.13 -8.72 16.17
CA ILE A 186 -20.18 -9.03 15.08
C ILE A 186 -19.11 -7.93 14.93
N MET A 187 -19.50 -6.67 15.11
CA MET A 187 -18.56 -5.53 15.05
C MET A 187 -17.68 -5.42 16.31
N ASN A 188 -18.27 -5.52 17.51
CA ASN A 188 -17.65 -4.99 18.75
C ASN A 188 -17.38 -6.01 19.87
N ALA A 189 -17.85 -7.26 19.78
CA ALA A 189 -17.77 -8.19 20.92
C ALA A 189 -16.31 -8.54 21.23
N VAL A 190 -15.78 -8.03 22.34
CA VAL A 190 -14.38 -8.21 22.76
C VAL A 190 -14.11 -9.68 23.10
N GLY A 191 -13.23 -10.32 22.34
CA GLY A 191 -12.99 -11.77 22.39
C GLY A 191 -14.05 -12.60 21.67
N GLY A 192 -14.79 -12.00 20.74
CA GLY A 192 -15.79 -12.64 19.88
C GLY A 192 -17.10 -13.05 20.55
N ASP A 193 -17.89 -13.80 19.78
CA ASP A 193 -19.11 -14.50 20.22
C ASP A 193 -19.14 -15.90 19.61
N PRO A 194 -19.38 -16.97 20.40
CA PRO A 194 -19.21 -18.36 19.97
C PRO A 194 -20.21 -18.85 18.89
N ILE A 195 -21.12 -18.00 18.41
CA ILE A 195 -22.07 -18.28 17.33
C ILE A 195 -21.89 -17.30 16.17
N LEU A 196 -21.78 -16.00 16.46
CA LEU A 196 -21.82 -14.92 15.48
C LEU A 196 -20.42 -14.49 15.00
N ALA A 197 -19.42 -14.58 15.88
CA ALA A 197 -18.06 -14.10 15.65
C ALA A 197 -17.05 -15.00 16.40
N PRO A 198 -16.97 -16.31 16.08
CA PRO A 198 -16.40 -17.33 16.96
C PRO A 198 -14.87 -17.27 17.12
N THR A 199 -14.19 -16.62 16.18
CA THR A 199 -12.74 -16.37 16.21
C THR A 199 -12.42 -15.01 16.86
N GLY A 200 -13.35 -14.07 16.75
CA GLY A 200 -13.26 -12.69 17.24
C GLY A 200 -14.18 -11.78 16.42
N SER A 201 -14.44 -10.57 16.91
CA SER A 201 -15.20 -9.53 16.22
C SER A 201 -14.36 -8.76 15.18
N VAL A 202 -14.98 -7.87 14.38
CA VAL A 202 -14.24 -6.91 13.51
C VAL A 202 -13.23 -6.10 14.34
N ARG A 203 -13.67 -5.61 15.49
CA ARG A 203 -12.84 -4.93 16.49
C ARG A 203 -11.65 -5.76 16.95
N ASP A 204 -11.86 -7.06 17.23
CA ASP A 204 -10.76 -7.95 17.64
C ASP A 204 -9.77 -8.21 16.50
N HIS A 205 -10.22 -8.28 15.23
CA HIS A 205 -9.32 -8.48 14.08
C HIS A 205 -8.31 -7.34 13.93
N TYR A 206 -8.79 -6.10 14.09
CA TYR A 206 -7.94 -4.91 14.09
C TYR A 206 -7.07 -4.80 15.36
N LEU A 207 -7.59 -5.21 16.52
CA LEU A 207 -6.82 -5.28 17.77
C LEU A 207 -5.66 -6.29 17.67
N GLU A 208 -5.90 -7.49 17.13
CA GLU A 208 -4.88 -8.54 16.97
C GLU A 208 -3.86 -8.13 15.90
N ASN A 209 -4.31 -7.67 14.73
CA ASN A 209 -3.39 -7.27 13.66
C ASN A 209 -2.50 -6.07 14.03
N SER A 210 -2.97 -5.19 14.90
CA SER A 210 -2.25 -4.02 15.40
C SER A 210 -1.46 -4.24 16.70
N TYR A 211 -1.46 -5.45 17.28
CA TYR A 211 -0.80 -5.76 18.56
C TYR A 211 -1.35 -4.95 19.76
N GLY A 212 -2.66 -4.68 19.74
CA GLY A 212 -3.34 -3.87 20.75
C GLY A 212 -3.07 -2.37 20.65
N GLN A 213 -2.55 -1.89 19.51
CA GLN A 213 -2.32 -0.46 19.27
C GLN A 213 -3.60 0.26 18.79
N PHE A 214 -4.42 -0.40 17.98
CA PHE A 214 -5.55 0.21 17.29
C PHE A 214 -6.86 -0.56 17.51
N THR A 215 -7.99 0.15 17.67
CA THR A 215 -9.33 -0.44 17.70
C THR A 215 -10.33 0.32 16.82
N ILE A 216 -11.34 -0.41 16.35
CA ILE A 216 -12.52 0.16 15.70
C ILE A 216 -13.70 -0.08 16.65
N ASP A 217 -14.36 0.99 17.07
CA ASP A 217 -15.46 0.93 18.04
C ASP A 217 -16.75 1.40 17.32
N SER A 218 -17.68 0.48 17.04
CA SER A 218 -18.72 0.71 16.02
C SER A 218 -20.12 0.98 16.60
N THR A 219 -20.74 2.10 16.23
CA THR A 219 -22.12 2.43 16.61
C THR A 219 -23.11 1.94 15.54
N VAL A 220 -23.95 0.97 15.91
CA VAL A 220 -24.88 0.32 14.97
C VAL A 220 -26.29 0.92 15.03
N VAL A 221 -26.71 1.55 13.94
CA VAL A 221 -28.07 2.08 13.73
C VAL A 221 -28.98 0.97 13.19
N GLY A 222 -30.24 0.93 13.63
CA GLY A 222 -31.21 -0.08 13.18
C GLY A 222 -31.62 0.07 11.70
N TRP A 223 -32.21 -0.99 11.13
CA TRP A 223 -32.63 -1.04 9.71
C TRP A 223 -33.46 0.17 9.27
N LEU A 224 -32.87 1.01 8.43
CA LEU A 224 -33.45 2.16 7.76
C LEU A 224 -34.13 1.69 6.45
N ASP A 225 -35.38 2.08 6.22
CA ASP A 225 -36.09 1.75 4.97
C ASP A 225 -35.72 2.73 3.86
N THR A 226 -35.20 2.21 2.74
CA THR A 226 -34.85 3.01 1.56
C THR A 226 -36.03 3.06 0.57
N PRO A 227 -36.18 4.13 -0.24
CA PRO A 227 -37.36 4.36 -1.07
C PRO A 227 -37.47 3.47 -2.32
N PHE A 228 -36.46 2.68 -2.66
CA PHE A 228 -36.42 1.85 -3.87
C PHE A 228 -36.02 0.37 -3.59
N PRO A 229 -36.35 -0.57 -4.48
CA PRO A 229 -35.93 -1.99 -4.41
C PRO A 229 -34.43 -2.20 -4.66
N GLU A 230 -33.91 -3.41 -4.37
CA GLU A 230 -32.48 -3.73 -4.61
C GLU A 230 -32.09 -3.61 -6.09
N ASP A 231 -32.96 -4.04 -7.02
CA ASP A 231 -32.68 -4.02 -8.47
C ASP A 231 -32.49 -2.60 -9.05
N TYR A 232 -33.11 -1.58 -8.45
CA TYR A 232 -32.91 -0.19 -8.81
C TYR A 232 -31.48 0.29 -8.53
N TYR A 233 -30.98 0.03 -7.31
CA TYR A 233 -29.64 0.46 -6.92
C TYR A 233 -28.56 -0.42 -7.57
N ALA A 234 -28.81 -1.73 -7.68
CA ALA A 234 -27.91 -2.69 -8.33
C ALA A 234 -27.78 -2.45 -9.84
N ASN A 235 -28.86 -1.99 -10.49
CA ASN A 235 -28.87 -1.43 -11.85
C ASN A 235 -28.37 -2.39 -12.95
N GLY A 236 -28.55 -3.71 -12.77
CA GLY A 236 -28.05 -4.74 -13.69
C GLY A 236 -26.53 -4.82 -13.80
N ASN A 237 -25.79 -4.18 -12.89
CA ASN A 237 -24.33 -4.13 -12.84
C ASN A 237 -23.84 -4.14 -11.38
N SER A 238 -24.50 -4.94 -10.55
CA SER A 238 -24.11 -5.32 -9.18
C SER A 238 -23.89 -4.15 -8.20
N GLY A 239 -24.52 -3.00 -8.40
CA GLY A 239 -24.29 -1.80 -7.58
C GLY A 239 -23.00 -1.06 -7.91
N LEU A 240 -22.36 -1.36 -9.03
CA LEU A 240 -21.10 -0.75 -9.47
C LEU A 240 -21.37 0.48 -10.37
N THR A 241 -22.43 1.22 -10.08
CA THR A 241 -22.92 2.38 -10.85
C THR A 241 -23.30 3.52 -9.94
N THR A 242 -23.46 4.74 -10.48
CA THR A 242 -23.80 5.93 -9.68
C THR A 242 -25.19 5.88 -9.03
N LEU A 243 -26.03 4.87 -9.27
CA LEU A 243 -27.27 4.68 -8.48
C LEU A 243 -27.00 4.18 -7.07
N THR A 244 -25.80 3.65 -6.77
CA THR A 244 -25.38 3.38 -5.39
C THR A 244 -25.19 4.68 -4.60
N TRP A 245 -24.89 5.80 -5.27
CA TRP A 245 -24.88 7.11 -4.61
C TRP A 245 -26.29 7.51 -4.14
N ASP A 246 -27.35 7.14 -4.87
CA ASP A 246 -28.73 7.31 -4.40
C ASP A 246 -28.97 6.45 -3.13
N LEU A 247 -28.51 5.19 -3.11
CA LEU A 247 -28.64 4.30 -1.94
C LEU A 247 -27.99 4.87 -0.68
N ILE A 248 -26.73 5.30 -0.79
CA ILE A 248 -25.98 5.87 0.33
C ILE A 248 -26.62 7.20 0.77
N THR A 249 -27.03 8.05 -0.17
CA THR A 249 -27.72 9.32 0.13
C THR A 249 -29.07 9.10 0.83
N ASP A 250 -29.88 8.14 0.36
CA ASP A 250 -31.15 7.76 0.98
C ASP A 250 -30.93 7.22 2.41
N GLY A 251 -29.89 6.42 2.61
CA GLY A 251 -29.47 5.91 3.92
C GLY A 251 -29.05 7.02 4.89
N LEU A 252 -28.19 7.93 4.45
CA LEU A 252 -27.73 9.09 5.24
C LEU A 252 -28.90 10.02 5.60
N ASN A 253 -29.76 10.35 4.64
CA ASN A 253 -30.97 11.15 4.88
C ASN A 253 -31.95 10.50 5.88
N ALA A 254 -31.93 9.18 6.02
CA ALA A 254 -32.72 8.45 7.01
C ALA A 254 -32.02 8.34 8.38
N ALA A 255 -30.69 8.49 8.43
CA ALA A 255 -29.88 8.46 9.66
C ALA A 255 -29.75 9.84 10.33
N ASP A 256 -29.67 10.92 9.55
CA ASP A 256 -29.58 12.33 9.99
C ASP A 256 -30.52 12.71 11.17
N PRO A 257 -31.84 12.39 11.16
CA PRO A 257 -32.71 12.70 12.30
C PRO A 257 -32.59 11.73 13.51
N LEU A 258 -31.63 10.80 13.49
CA LEU A 258 -31.45 9.72 14.48
C LEU A 258 -30.04 9.65 15.10
N VAL A 259 -29.06 10.31 14.49
CA VAL A 259 -27.61 10.24 14.82
C VAL A 259 -27.06 11.65 14.80
N ASP A 260 -26.28 12.03 15.82
CA ASP A 260 -25.46 13.24 15.76
C ASP A 260 -24.18 12.90 14.98
N PHE A 261 -24.00 13.49 13.79
CA PHE A 261 -22.83 13.15 12.97
C PHE A 261 -21.52 13.74 13.52
N SER A 262 -21.57 14.67 14.48
CA SER A 262 -20.37 15.19 15.16
C SER A 262 -19.82 14.30 16.27
N ASP A 263 -20.50 13.20 16.60
CA ASP A 263 -19.94 12.10 17.40
C ASP A 263 -18.95 11.22 16.58
N PHE A 264 -18.76 11.47 15.27
CA PHE A 264 -17.92 10.68 14.36
C PHE A 264 -16.89 11.52 13.56
N ASP A 265 -16.58 12.71 14.06
CA ASP A 265 -15.61 13.70 13.53
C ASP A 265 -14.58 13.94 14.66
N GLU A 266 -13.71 12.95 14.91
CA GLU A 266 -12.80 12.92 16.08
C GLU A 266 -11.66 13.95 15.94
N ASP A 267 -11.20 14.22 14.71
CA ASP A 267 -10.12 15.18 14.43
C ASP A 267 -10.60 16.62 14.19
N GLY A 268 -11.86 16.81 13.80
CA GLY A 268 -12.50 18.11 13.62
C GLY A 268 -12.32 18.74 12.23
N ASP A 269 -11.93 17.98 11.18
CA ASP A 269 -11.85 18.48 9.81
C ASP A 269 -13.25 18.72 9.15
N GLY A 270 -14.32 18.21 9.77
CA GLY A 270 -15.70 18.39 9.31
C GLY A 270 -16.24 17.23 8.47
N TRP A 271 -15.62 16.04 8.54
CA TRP A 271 -16.03 14.82 7.86
C TRP A 271 -16.15 13.64 8.83
N VAL A 272 -16.79 12.55 8.40
CA VAL A 272 -16.90 11.32 9.19
C VAL A 272 -15.64 10.46 9.05
N ASP A 273 -14.98 10.15 10.17
CA ASP A 273 -13.74 9.35 10.25
C ASP A 273 -13.91 7.89 9.80
N ALA A 274 -15.07 7.27 10.03
CA ALA A 274 -15.38 5.92 9.55
C ALA A 274 -16.88 5.69 9.40
N ILE A 275 -17.30 5.15 8.24
CA ILE A 275 -18.70 4.78 7.99
C ILE A 275 -18.84 3.49 7.17
N THR A 276 -19.63 2.55 7.70
CA THR A 276 -19.93 1.24 7.12
C THR A 276 -21.43 1.10 6.85
N PHE A 277 -21.79 0.65 5.65
CA PHE A 277 -23.17 0.34 5.29
C PHE A 277 -23.37 -1.17 5.15
N LEU A 278 -24.41 -1.74 5.79
CA LEU A 278 -24.80 -3.13 5.54
C LEU A 278 -26.16 -3.20 4.83
N HIS A 279 -26.20 -3.72 3.60
CA HIS A 279 -27.44 -3.85 2.84
C HIS A 279 -28.21 -5.13 3.20
N SER A 280 -29.54 -5.07 3.14
CA SER A 280 -30.46 -6.20 3.39
C SER A 280 -30.43 -7.31 2.31
N GLY A 281 -29.51 -7.24 1.36
CA GLY A 281 -29.35 -8.20 0.26
C GLY A 281 -28.40 -9.35 0.60
N TYR A 282 -28.12 -10.17 -0.41
CA TYR A 282 -27.03 -11.15 -0.40
C TYR A 282 -25.95 -10.68 -1.37
N GLY A 283 -24.68 -10.66 -0.94
CA GLY A 283 -23.58 -10.10 -1.73
C GLY A 283 -23.47 -10.70 -3.14
N ALA A 284 -23.27 -9.86 -4.15
CA ALA A 284 -23.12 -10.27 -5.54
C ALA A 284 -21.81 -11.03 -5.81
N GLU A 285 -20.80 -10.87 -4.97
CA GLU A 285 -19.51 -11.60 -4.96
C GLU A 285 -19.67 -13.13 -4.87
N TRP A 286 -20.83 -13.61 -4.42
CA TRP A 286 -21.21 -15.03 -4.42
C TRP A 286 -21.62 -15.57 -5.79
N GLY A 287 -21.85 -14.69 -6.76
CA GLY A 287 -22.43 -15.02 -8.06
C GLY A 287 -23.85 -15.61 -7.94
N GLY A 288 -24.26 -16.29 -9.01
CA GLY A 288 -25.49 -17.08 -9.06
C GLY A 288 -26.78 -16.25 -8.94
N THR A 289 -27.82 -16.92 -8.43
CA THR A 289 -29.16 -16.37 -8.21
C THR A 289 -29.58 -16.73 -6.79
N ASP A 290 -30.17 -15.79 -6.05
CA ASP A 290 -30.53 -15.99 -4.64
C ASP A 290 -31.82 -16.80 -4.43
N GLN A 291 -32.16 -17.09 -3.17
CA GLN A 291 -33.36 -17.87 -2.82
C GLN A 291 -34.70 -17.21 -3.20
N TYR A 292 -34.70 -15.92 -3.55
CA TYR A 292 -35.89 -15.16 -3.97
C TYR A 292 -35.98 -15.02 -5.49
N GLY A 293 -34.90 -15.34 -6.22
CA GLY A 293 -34.82 -15.30 -7.68
C GLY A 293 -33.99 -14.15 -8.24
N THR A 294 -33.33 -13.36 -7.40
CA THR A 294 -32.54 -12.19 -7.81
C THR A 294 -31.16 -12.64 -8.32
N ASP A 295 -30.77 -12.22 -9.52
CA ASP A 295 -29.46 -12.53 -10.09
C ASP A 295 -28.32 -11.77 -9.36
N TYR A 296 -27.06 -12.08 -9.63
CA TYR A 296 -25.95 -11.35 -9.01
C TYR A 296 -25.81 -9.94 -9.61
N SER A 297 -26.17 -9.75 -10.88
CA SER A 297 -26.22 -8.42 -11.54
C SER A 297 -27.23 -7.46 -10.89
N ASP A 298 -28.25 -7.99 -10.21
CA ASP A 298 -29.36 -7.25 -9.60
C ASP A 298 -29.28 -7.26 -8.05
N ARG A 299 -28.11 -7.56 -7.48
CA ARG A 299 -27.78 -7.48 -6.04
C ARG A 299 -26.55 -6.61 -5.83
N MET A 300 -26.35 -6.04 -4.65
CA MET A 300 -25.14 -5.22 -4.40
C MET A 300 -23.89 -6.12 -4.23
N TRP A 301 -22.78 -5.71 -4.84
CA TRP A 301 -21.43 -6.25 -4.61
C TRP A 301 -20.73 -5.43 -3.53
N SER A 302 -20.00 -6.07 -2.62
CA SER A 302 -19.24 -5.40 -1.56
C SER A 302 -18.11 -4.50 -2.10
N HIS A 303 -18.03 -3.25 -1.64
CA HIS A 303 -17.00 -2.30 -2.09
C HIS A 303 -16.81 -1.07 -1.19
N LYS A 304 -15.61 -0.48 -1.26
CA LYS A 304 -15.30 0.90 -0.85
C LYS A 304 -15.32 1.83 -2.07
N TRP A 305 -16.01 2.96 -1.94
CA TRP A 305 -16.07 4.00 -2.98
C TRP A 305 -16.27 5.38 -2.35
N THR A 306 -16.67 6.36 -3.17
CA THR A 306 -16.95 7.76 -2.80
C THR A 306 -18.31 8.16 -3.37
N ILE A 307 -19.01 9.06 -2.66
CA ILE A 307 -20.19 9.80 -3.13
C ILE A 307 -19.82 11.27 -3.39
N PRO A 308 -20.58 11.99 -4.23
CA PRO A 308 -20.62 13.45 -4.17
C PRO A 308 -21.01 13.88 -2.75
N THR A 309 -20.29 14.85 -2.20
CA THR A 309 -20.38 15.30 -0.79
C THR A 309 -21.80 15.45 -0.27
N TRP A 310 -22.15 14.61 0.71
CA TRP A 310 -23.33 14.79 1.56
C TRP A 310 -22.96 15.60 2.81
N THR A 311 -23.94 16.19 3.49
CA THR A 311 -23.73 17.00 4.70
C THR A 311 -24.93 16.90 5.64
N SER A 312 -24.67 16.63 6.92
CA SER A 312 -25.69 16.47 7.96
C SER A 312 -26.29 17.80 8.42
N ALA A 313 -27.31 17.73 9.28
CA ALA A 313 -27.90 18.88 9.97
C ALA A 313 -26.89 19.66 10.84
N GLU A 314 -25.84 19.01 11.34
CA GLU A 314 -24.75 19.60 12.14
C GLU A 314 -23.70 20.32 11.27
N GLY A 315 -23.59 19.93 10.00
CA GLY A 315 -22.59 20.44 9.06
C GLY A 315 -21.41 19.51 8.79
N VAL A 316 -21.36 18.35 9.43
CA VAL A 316 -20.39 17.27 9.19
C VAL A 316 -20.71 16.57 7.87
N LYS A 317 -19.71 16.05 7.17
CA LYS A 317 -19.82 15.58 5.79
C LYS A 317 -19.50 14.10 5.62
N VAL A 318 -20.11 13.50 4.61
CA VAL A 318 -19.79 12.15 4.16
C VAL A 318 -19.38 12.21 2.68
N GLY A 319 -18.26 11.55 2.37
CA GLY A 319 -17.71 11.42 1.03
C GLY A 319 -17.28 9.99 0.76
N ASP A 320 -16.41 9.44 1.62
CA ASP A 320 -16.01 8.03 1.60
C ASP A 320 -17.05 7.11 2.27
N TYR A 321 -17.18 5.88 1.78
CA TYR A 321 -17.97 4.82 2.42
C TYR A 321 -17.48 3.42 2.03
N ASN A 322 -17.76 2.43 2.88
CA ASN A 322 -17.77 1.02 2.52
C ASN A 322 -19.18 0.42 2.62
N ILE A 323 -19.50 -0.58 1.77
CA ILE A 323 -20.76 -1.33 1.80
C ILE A 323 -20.53 -2.85 1.72
N SER A 324 -21.29 -3.63 2.49
CA SER A 324 -21.22 -5.11 2.54
C SER A 324 -22.59 -5.76 2.85
N PRO A 325 -22.82 -7.05 2.59
CA PRO A 325 -24.12 -7.69 2.85
C PRO A 325 -24.36 -7.95 4.35
N GLY A 326 -25.57 -7.60 4.80
CA GLY A 326 -26.08 -7.98 6.13
C GLY A 326 -26.49 -9.45 6.24
N LEU A 327 -26.51 -10.22 5.14
CA LEU A 327 -26.85 -11.65 5.11
C LEU A 327 -25.71 -12.49 4.50
N TRP A 328 -25.51 -13.69 5.05
CA TRP A 328 -24.54 -14.65 4.53
C TRP A 328 -25.05 -15.42 3.30
N ALA A 329 -24.11 -15.87 2.47
CA ALA A 329 -24.34 -16.72 1.30
C ALA A 329 -25.39 -16.15 0.32
N THR A 330 -26.33 -16.98 -0.12
CA THR A 330 -27.36 -16.64 -1.13
C THR A 330 -28.75 -17.12 -0.71
N SER A 331 -28.90 -17.51 0.56
CA SER A 331 -30.11 -18.13 1.14
C SER A 331 -30.04 -18.12 2.66
N GLY A 332 -31.18 -18.37 3.33
CA GLY A 332 -31.28 -18.34 4.80
C GLY A 332 -31.36 -16.93 5.37
N SER A 333 -31.12 -16.81 6.68
CA SER A 333 -31.18 -15.54 7.45
C SER A 333 -29.99 -15.41 8.41
N ASP A 334 -28.89 -16.07 8.10
CA ASP A 334 -27.65 -15.99 8.89
C ASP A 334 -27.02 -14.59 8.64
N PRO A 335 -26.49 -13.91 9.66
CA PRO A 335 -25.87 -12.59 9.48
C PRO A 335 -24.65 -12.64 8.55
N GLY A 336 -24.36 -11.52 7.89
CA GLY A 336 -23.06 -11.27 7.25
C GLY A 336 -21.89 -11.49 8.22
N ARG A 337 -20.70 -11.79 7.68
CA ARG A 337 -19.53 -12.23 8.46
C ARG A 337 -18.42 -11.19 8.43
N ILE A 338 -17.48 -11.30 9.38
CA ILE A 338 -16.45 -10.28 9.62
C ILE A 338 -15.52 -10.06 8.41
N GLY A 339 -15.20 -11.10 7.64
CA GLY A 339 -14.11 -11.06 6.66
C GLY A 339 -14.28 -10.01 5.56
N VAL A 340 -15.50 -9.82 5.05
CA VAL A 340 -15.80 -8.75 4.09
C VAL A 340 -15.70 -7.36 4.72
N VAL A 341 -16.28 -7.17 5.90
CA VAL A 341 -16.28 -5.86 6.59
C VAL A 341 -14.85 -5.47 7.00
N CYS A 342 -14.03 -6.41 7.47
CA CYS A 342 -12.63 -6.16 7.82
C CYS A 342 -11.81 -5.70 6.60
N HIS A 343 -12.03 -6.30 5.43
CA HIS A 343 -11.33 -5.98 4.19
C HIS A 343 -11.70 -4.59 3.67
N GLU A 344 -13.00 -4.29 3.57
CA GLU A 344 -13.46 -2.98 3.06
C GLU A 344 -13.07 -1.81 3.98
N LEU A 345 -13.02 -2.05 5.30
CA LEU A 345 -12.44 -1.10 6.26
C LEU A 345 -10.92 -0.90 6.04
N GLY A 346 -10.21 -1.91 5.52
CA GLY A 346 -8.78 -1.80 5.22
C GLY A 346 -8.48 -0.76 4.15
N HIS A 347 -9.36 -0.61 3.16
CA HIS A 347 -9.32 0.47 2.17
C HIS A 347 -9.60 1.84 2.78
N PHE A 348 -10.48 1.89 3.79
CA PHE A 348 -10.73 3.10 4.56
C PHE A 348 -9.43 3.59 5.24
N PHE A 349 -8.60 2.68 5.78
CA PHE A 349 -7.26 3.00 6.30
C PHE A 349 -6.16 3.12 5.22
N GLY A 350 -6.52 3.26 3.94
CA GLY A 350 -5.58 3.53 2.85
C GLY A 350 -4.74 2.34 2.38
N LEU A 351 -5.15 1.09 2.66
CA LEU A 351 -4.55 -0.09 2.01
C LEU A 351 -5.23 -0.39 0.67
N PRO A 352 -4.48 -0.63 -0.41
CA PRO A 352 -5.04 -1.13 -1.67
C PRO A 352 -5.36 -2.63 -1.57
N ASP A 353 -6.11 -3.12 -2.54
CA ASP A 353 -6.19 -4.53 -2.88
C ASP A 353 -4.80 -5.08 -3.25
N LEU A 354 -4.52 -6.31 -2.78
CA LEU A 354 -3.31 -7.07 -3.07
C LEU A 354 -3.59 -8.43 -3.71
N TYR A 355 -4.88 -8.76 -3.91
CA TYR A 355 -5.25 -9.61 -5.03
C TYR A 355 -5.14 -8.78 -6.32
N ASP A 356 -5.05 -9.44 -7.47
CA ASP A 356 -4.99 -8.78 -8.77
C ASP A 356 -6.38 -8.28 -9.20
N THR A 357 -6.53 -6.96 -9.33
CA THR A 357 -7.82 -6.32 -9.65
C THR A 357 -8.18 -6.37 -11.14
N ASP A 358 -7.25 -6.82 -12.00
CA ASP A 358 -7.46 -7.19 -13.40
C ASP A 358 -8.02 -8.63 -13.51
N GLY A 359 -7.59 -9.50 -12.59
CA GLY A 359 -8.12 -10.85 -12.38
C GLY A 359 -7.43 -11.96 -13.18
N THR A 360 -6.35 -11.67 -13.92
CA THR A 360 -5.54 -12.68 -14.62
C THR A 360 -4.84 -13.63 -13.65
N SER A 361 -4.56 -13.20 -12.42
CA SER A 361 -3.94 -13.96 -11.32
C SER A 361 -4.77 -13.90 -10.02
N GLN A 362 -4.23 -14.40 -8.89
CA GLN A 362 -4.78 -14.21 -7.54
C GLN A 362 -3.97 -13.22 -6.68
N GLY A 363 -2.95 -12.54 -7.22
CA GLY A 363 -2.04 -11.67 -6.45
C GLY A 363 -1.35 -12.45 -5.33
N ILE A 364 -1.60 -12.06 -4.06
CA ILE A 364 -1.10 -12.79 -2.86
C ILE A 364 -2.15 -13.68 -2.15
N GLY A 365 -3.26 -13.99 -2.83
CA GLY A 365 -4.20 -15.04 -2.43
C GLY A 365 -4.73 -14.92 -1.00
N ASN A 366 -4.81 -16.04 -0.28
CA ASN A 366 -5.37 -16.10 1.07
C ASN A 366 -4.38 -15.62 2.16
N TRP A 367 -3.12 -15.32 1.83
CA TRP A 367 -2.10 -14.95 2.81
C TRP A 367 -2.24 -13.53 3.39
N CYS A 368 -3.15 -12.71 2.85
CA CYS A 368 -3.42 -11.36 3.33
C CYS A 368 -4.92 -11.02 3.30
N LEU A 369 -5.41 -10.34 4.35
CA LEU A 369 -6.77 -9.74 4.39
C LEU A 369 -7.10 -8.94 3.12
N MET A 370 -6.16 -8.11 2.64
CA MET A 370 -6.35 -7.23 1.46
C MET A 370 -6.27 -7.98 0.12
N ALA A 371 -6.09 -9.29 0.16
CA ALA A 371 -6.19 -10.16 -1.01
C ALA A 371 -7.44 -11.05 -0.86
N ALA A 372 -7.37 -12.31 -1.28
CA ALA A 372 -8.47 -13.25 -1.04
C ALA A 372 -8.57 -13.71 0.43
N GLY A 373 -7.60 -13.38 1.29
CA GLY A 373 -7.55 -13.79 2.71
C GLY A 373 -8.70 -13.25 3.55
N SER A 374 -9.45 -12.26 3.07
CA SER A 374 -10.77 -11.88 3.60
C SER A 374 -11.78 -13.04 3.66
N TRP A 375 -11.67 -14.02 2.75
CA TRP A 375 -12.44 -15.27 2.81
C TRP A 375 -11.92 -16.27 3.85
N GLY A 376 -10.65 -16.15 4.26
CA GLY A 376 -9.92 -17.17 5.01
C GLY A 376 -9.58 -18.40 4.17
N PHE A 377 -8.58 -19.17 4.60
CA PHE A 377 -8.21 -20.44 3.95
C PHE A 377 -9.32 -21.52 4.03
N ASP A 378 -10.28 -21.37 4.93
CA ASP A 378 -11.47 -22.23 5.03
C ASP A 378 -12.69 -21.71 4.22
N GLY A 379 -12.55 -20.55 3.55
CA GLY A 379 -13.63 -19.89 2.81
C GLY A 379 -14.79 -19.40 3.68
N SER A 380 -14.62 -19.32 5.00
CA SER A 380 -15.70 -19.05 5.96
C SER A 380 -16.02 -17.58 6.17
N GLN A 381 -15.10 -16.65 5.88
CA GLN A 381 -15.09 -15.27 6.40
C GLN A 381 -15.22 -15.15 7.94
N GLN A 382 -15.05 -16.24 8.70
CA GLN A 382 -14.93 -16.23 10.17
C GLN A 382 -13.47 -16.25 10.64
N ASN A 383 -12.59 -16.82 9.81
CA ASN A 383 -11.13 -16.79 9.98
C ASN A 383 -10.47 -15.96 8.85
N PRO A 384 -10.78 -14.66 8.69
CA PRO A 384 -10.11 -13.82 7.70
C PRO A 384 -8.64 -13.63 8.10
N SER A 385 -7.74 -14.01 7.19
CA SER A 385 -6.30 -14.08 7.46
C SER A 385 -5.72 -12.73 7.92
N HIS A 386 -4.59 -12.78 8.61
CA HIS A 386 -3.85 -11.58 8.99
C HIS A 386 -3.45 -10.71 7.79
N MET A 387 -3.37 -9.41 8.03
CA MET A 387 -2.71 -8.47 7.13
C MET A 387 -1.23 -8.87 6.97
N SER A 388 -0.66 -8.73 5.77
CA SER A 388 0.72 -9.11 5.51
C SER A 388 1.71 -8.20 6.24
N ALA A 389 2.95 -8.65 6.38
CA ALA A 389 4.13 -7.85 6.72
C ALA A 389 4.13 -6.43 6.11
N TRP A 390 3.73 -6.32 4.83
CA TRP A 390 3.71 -5.06 4.11
C TRP A 390 2.57 -4.15 4.54
N CYS A 391 1.34 -4.67 4.68
CA CYS A 391 0.20 -3.92 5.21
C CYS A 391 0.47 -3.42 6.65
N LYS A 392 0.97 -4.30 7.52
CA LYS A 392 1.35 -3.98 8.91
C LYS A 392 2.48 -2.94 8.99
N LEU A 393 3.37 -2.88 7.98
CA LEU A 393 4.36 -1.82 7.82
C LEU A 393 3.72 -0.50 7.37
N LYS A 394 2.88 -0.51 6.33
CA LYS A 394 2.21 0.71 5.82
C LYS A 394 1.41 1.43 6.91
N LEU A 395 0.52 0.71 7.60
CA LEU A 395 -0.29 1.23 8.71
C LEU A 395 0.55 1.61 9.96
N GLY A 396 1.84 1.30 9.99
CA GLY A 396 2.75 1.64 11.09
C GLY A 396 2.69 0.70 12.31
N TRP A 397 1.79 -0.27 12.31
CA TRP A 397 1.62 -1.24 13.41
C TRP A 397 2.85 -2.11 13.65
N ALA A 398 3.70 -2.35 12.63
CA ALA A 398 4.98 -3.04 12.76
C ALA A 398 6.15 -2.22 12.20
N SER A 399 7.30 -2.24 12.88
CA SER A 399 8.55 -1.63 12.42
C SER A 399 9.63 -2.69 12.16
N PRO A 400 10.17 -2.80 10.94
CA PRO A 400 10.99 -3.94 10.52
C PRO A 400 12.42 -3.88 11.09
N GLN A 401 12.88 -5.00 11.66
CA GLN A 401 14.29 -5.18 12.01
C GLN A 401 15.12 -5.50 10.76
N ARG A 402 16.25 -4.82 10.56
CA ARG A 402 17.15 -5.10 9.42
C ARG A 402 17.82 -6.46 9.60
N LEU A 403 17.64 -7.35 8.62
CA LEU A 403 18.21 -8.69 8.60
C LEU A 403 19.70 -8.62 8.27
N LEU A 404 20.56 -8.64 9.29
CA LEU A 404 22.03 -8.61 9.17
C LEU A 404 22.62 -10.03 9.12
N PRO A 405 23.77 -10.28 8.46
CA PRO A 405 24.31 -11.64 8.34
C PRO A 405 24.55 -12.33 9.69
N GLY A 406 23.94 -13.49 9.91
CA GLY A 406 23.93 -14.19 11.19
C GLY A 406 22.73 -15.12 11.38
N LEU A 407 22.65 -15.75 12.56
CA LEU A 407 21.52 -16.54 13.04
C LEU A 407 20.50 -15.63 13.73
N HIS A 408 19.22 -15.78 13.40
CA HIS A 408 18.08 -15.02 13.94
C HIS A 408 16.98 -15.97 14.44
N SER A 409 16.08 -15.44 15.27
CA SER A 409 14.86 -16.11 15.71
C SER A 409 13.68 -15.21 15.36
N VAL A 410 12.79 -15.68 14.50
CA VAL A 410 11.59 -14.96 14.07
C VAL A 410 10.42 -15.46 14.91
N LEU A 411 9.91 -14.61 15.80
CA LEU A 411 8.71 -14.92 16.56
C LEU A 411 7.48 -14.86 15.64
N GLU A 412 6.45 -15.64 15.96
CA GLU A 412 5.16 -15.62 15.28
C GLU A 412 4.59 -14.18 15.20
N ILE A 413 4.23 -13.72 14.00
CA ILE A 413 3.86 -12.33 13.73
C ILE A 413 2.41 -12.01 14.14
N GLU A 414 1.65 -13.02 14.57
CA GLU A 414 0.32 -12.85 15.12
C GLU A 414 0.38 -12.15 16.48
N ASN A 415 1.38 -12.49 17.32
CA ASN A 415 1.49 -12.00 18.70
C ASN A 415 2.66 -11.02 18.96
N ASN A 416 3.66 -10.91 18.07
CA ASN A 416 4.97 -10.34 18.46
C ASN A 416 5.50 -9.17 17.62
N ALA A 417 4.76 -8.66 16.62
CA ALA A 417 5.22 -7.62 15.69
C ALA A 417 6.59 -7.90 15.03
N ALA A 418 6.99 -9.18 14.94
CA ALA A 418 8.36 -9.63 14.74
C ALA A 418 8.79 -9.66 13.25
N LEU A 419 8.67 -8.52 12.59
CA LEU A 419 8.99 -8.34 11.19
C LEU A 419 10.50 -8.11 10.95
N TYR A 420 11.07 -8.82 9.96
CA TYR A 420 12.41 -8.56 9.43
C TYR A 420 12.36 -8.01 7.99
N MET A 421 13.34 -7.17 7.63
CA MET A 421 13.53 -6.65 6.26
C MET A 421 14.96 -6.88 5.79
N LEU A 422 15.12 -7.30 4.53
CA LEU A 422 16.41 -7.46 3.85
C LEU A 422 16.51 -6.50 2.66
N ASP A 423 17.18 -5.35 2.87
CA ASP A 423 17.48 -4.33 1.85
C ASP A 423 18.93 -4.41 1.32
N SER A 424 19.78 -5.23 1.93
CA SER A 424 21.19 -5.39 1.50
C SER A 424 21.28 -6.08 0.14
N GLY A 425 21.80 -5.36 -0.85
CA GLY A 425 21.98 -5.88 -2.21
C GLY A 425 20.84 -5.55 -3.19
N TYR A 426 19.84 -4.79 -2.75
CA TYR A 426 18.73 -4.32 -3.58
C TYR A 426 18.89 -2.86 -4.01
N LEU A 427 18.01 -2.41 -4.91
CA LEU A 427 17.86 -1.00 -5.25
C LEU A 427 16.83 -0.31 -4.33
N GLN A 428 16.86 1.01 -4.25
CA GLN A 428 16.01 1.74 -3.31
C GLN A 428 14.53 1.67 -3.72
N GLY A 429 13.67 1.16 -2.84
CA GLY A 429 12.28 0.79 -3.14
C GLY A 429 12.06 -0.72 -3.20
N GLU A 430 13.13 -1.50 -3.38
CA GLU A 430 13.09 -2.97 -3.48
C GLU A 430 13.71 -3.62 -2.23
N TYR A 431 13.07 -4.65 -1.69
CA TYR A 431 13.56 -5.42 -0.53
C TYR A 431 12.78 -6.75 -0.37
N LEU A 432 13.28 -7.62 0.51
CA LEU A 432 12.43 -8.69 1.07
C LEU A 432 11.90 -8.31 2.45
N LEU A 433 10.68 -8.75 2.78
CA LEU A 433 10.17 -8.86 4.14
C LEU A 433 10.12 -10.33 4.56
N VAL A 434 10.37 -10.61 5.84
CA VAL A 434 10.31 -11.97 6.41
C VAL A 434 9.49 -11.94 7.69
N GLU A 435 8.44 -12.75 7.72
CA GLU A 435 7.58 -12.97 8.88
C GLU A 435 7.46 -14.48 9.17
N ASN A 436 7.14 -14.84 10.40
CA ASN A 436 6.77 -16.20 10.79
C ASN A 436 5.26 -16.23 10.98
N ARG A 437 4.55 -16.99 10.14
CA ARG A 437 3.09 -17.17 10.22
C ARG A 437 2.78 -18.50 10.88
N GLN A 438 1.85 -18.53 11.84
CA GLN A 438 1.47 -19.74 12.58
C GLN A 438 -0.06 -19.86 12.69
N PRO A 439 -0.63 -21.08 12.72
CA PRO A 439 -2.08 -21.29 12.78
C PRO A 439 -2.64 -20.99 14.19
N VAL A 440 -2.74 -19.70 14.51
CA VAL A 440 -3.23 -19.15 15.79
C VAL A 440 -4.04 -17.88 15.53
N GLY A 441 -4.89 -17.48 16.49
CA GLY A 441 -5.70 -16.27 16.35
C GLY A 441 -6.62 -16.32 15.13
N PHE A 442 -6.71 -15.22 14.37
CA PHE A 442 -7.47 -15.20 13.11
C PHE A 442 -6.84 -16.05 11.99
N ASP A 443 -5.54 -16.32 12.07
CA ASP A 443 -4.82 -17.24 11.18
C ASP A 443 -4.99 -18.72 11.56
N ALA A 444 -5.87 -19.08 12.51
CA ALA A 444 -6.12 -20.47 12.93
C ALA A 444 -6.55 -21.42 11.79
N ALA A 445 -6.99 -20.90 10.65
CA ALA A 445 -7.31 -21.67 9.44
C ALA A 445 -6.12 -21.89 8.48
N LEU A 446 -4.93 -21.34 8.74
CA LEU A 446 -3.75 -21.52 7.87
C LEU A 446 -3.45 -23.01 7.62
N PRO A 447 -3.22 -23.43 6.36
CA PRO A 447 -2.96 -24.82 6.01
C PRO A 447 -1.63 -25.32 6.58
N GLN A 448 -0.67 -24.42 6.78
CA GLN A 448 0.65 -24.70 7.32
C GLN A 448 1.29 -23.42 7.88
N GLY A 449 1.81 -23.47 9.11
CA GLY A 449 2.70 -22.42 9.61
C GLY A 449 4.11 -22.52 9.02
N GLY A 450 4.82 -21.39 8.93
CA GLY A 450 6.17 -21.33 8.36
C GLY A 450 6.68 -19.90 8.23
N LEU A 451 7.83 -19.71 7.59
CA LEU A 451 8.27 -18.38 7.19
C LEU A 451 7.63 -18.00 5.85
N ALA A 452 6.82 -16.93 5.85
CA ALA A 452 6.42 -16.23 4.65
C ALA A 452 7.52 -15.20 4.30
N ILE A 453 7.99 -15.23 3.07
CA ILE A 453 9.03 -14.34 2.56
C ILE A 453 8.44 -13.56 1.40
N TRP A 454 8.30 -12.25 1.58
CA TRP A 454 7.71 -11.36 0.61
C TRP A 454 8.80 -10.66 -0.19
N HIS A 455 8.72 -10.61 -1.51
CA HIS A 455 9.42 -9.59 -2.31
C HIS A 455 8.53 -8.36 -2.42
N VAL A 456 9.14 -7.18 -2.35
CA VAL A 456 8.46 -5.90 -2.50
C VAL A 456 9.27 -5.01 -3.45
N ASP A 457 8.59 -4.37 -4.41
CA ASP A 457 9.10 -3.20 -5.14
C ASP A 457 8.08 -2.07 -5.13
N GLU A 458 8.31 -1.06 -4.28
CA GLU A 458 7.48 0.14 -4.10
C GLU A 458 7.40 1.07 -5.33
N ARG A 459 7.83 0.61 -6.52
CA ARG A 459 7.63 1.29 -7.81
C ARG A 459 6.63 0.61 -8.75
N LYS A 460 6.06 -0.54 -8.37
CA LYS A 460 5.13 -1.31 -9.20
C LYS A 460 3.66 -0.96 -8.94
N GLY A 461 2.86 -0.91 -10.01
CA GLY A 461 1.46 -0.46 -9.96
C GLY A 461 1.24 0.87 -9.21
N SER A 462 -0.02 1.16 -8.91
CA SER A 462 -0.50 2.42 -8.35
C SER A 462 -1.44 2.17 -7.17
N PHE A 463 -1.24 2.94 -6.10
CA PHE A 463 -2.23 3.04 -5.02
C PHE A 463 -3.52 3.69 -5.52
N THR A 464 -3.40 4.79 -6.27
CA THR A 464 -4.54 5.62 -6.72
C THR A 464 -5.48 4.89 -7.69
N ASN A 465 -4.96 3.94 -8.46
CA ASN A 465 -5.75 3.10 -9.37
C ASN A 465 -6.20 1.78 -8.74
N ASN A 466 -5.67 1.46 -7.54
CA ASN A 466 -5.83 0.16 -6.90
C ASN A 466 -5.39 -1.02 -7.80
N ASP A 467 -4.20 -0.89 -8.40
CA ASP A 467 -3.58 -1.89 -9.29
C ASP A 467 -2.15 -2.35 -8.89
N PRO A 468 -1.76 -2.37 -7.59
CA PRO A 468 -0.36 -2.62 -7.17
C PRO A 468 0.17 -4.01 -7.58
N ASN A 469 -0.72 -4.99 -7.76
CA ASN A 469 -0.41 -6.38 -8.09
C ASN A 469 -0.98 -6.82 -9.46
N ASN A 470 -1.34 -5.88 -10.34
CA ASN A 470 -1.90 -6.18 -11.68
C ASN A 470 -0.82 -6.20 -12.79
N ASP A 471 0.38 -6.67 -12.45
CA ASP A 471 1.51 -6.79 -13.36
C ASP A 471 2.19 -8.12 -13.02
N GLU A 472 1.47 -9.21 -13.32
CA GLU A 472 1.76 -10.56 -12.84
C GLU A 472 3.04 -11.12 -13.48
N GLY A 473 3.82 -11.86 -12.68
CA GLY A 473 5.21 -12.11 -13.01
C GLY A 473 5.74 -13.43 -12.45
N TYR A 474 6.07 -14.39 -13.31
CA TYR A 474 6.64 -15.67 -12.90
C TYR A 474 7.73 -16.24 -13.85
N LEU A 475 8.54 -17.16 -13.32
CA LEU A 475 9.70 -17.72 -14.02
C LEU A 475 9.31 -18.56 -15.24
N GLY A 476 9.35 -17.96 -16.42
CA GLY A 476 9.10 -18.62 -17.71
C GLY A 476 8.05 -17.90 -18.56
N GLN A 477 7.29 -16.99 -17.97
CA GLN A 477 6.35 -16.10 -18.65
C GLN A 477 7.06 -15.21 -19.68
N PRO A 478 6.50 -15.00 -20.89
CA PRO A 478 7.10 -14.13 -21.90
C PRO A 478 7.18 -12.66 -21.43
N GLY A 479 8.38 -12.19 -21.11
CA GLY A 479 8.62 -10.82 -20.63
C GLY A 479 9.18 -10.74 -19.21
N TRP A 480 9.12 -11.83 -18.43
CA TRP A 480 9.69 -11.88 -17.08
C TRP A 480 11.20 -11.54 -17.06
N PRO A 481 11.68 -10.71 -16.12
CA PRO A 481 10.97 -10.12 -14.98
C PRO A 481 10.56 -8.65 -15.20
N LEU A 482 10.20 -8.25 -16.42
CA LEU A 482 9.72 -6.89 -16.68
C LEU A 482 8.38 -6.62 -15.98
N GLY A 483 7.43 -7.56 -16.09
CA GLY A 483 6.26 -7.63 -15.20
C GLY A 483 6.63 -8.32 -13.88
N HIS A 484 6.13 -7.78 -12.78
CA HIS A 484 6.16 -8.34 -11.42
C HIS A 484 5.34 -7.45 -10.47
N TYR A 485 4.67 -8.08 -9.48
CA TYR A 485 3.87 -7.42 -8.44
C TYR A 485 4.64 -6.37 -7.62
N ARG A 486 3.93 -5.41 -7.00
CA ARG A 486 4.46 -4.59 -5.89
C ARG A 486 4.73 -5.42 -4.65
N VAL A 487 3.89 -6.42 -4.36
CA VAL A 487 4.02 -7.33 -3.22
C VAL A 487 3.80 -8.75 -3.70
N ALA A 488 4.86 -9.56 -3.73
CA ALA A 488 4.80 -10.98 -4.09
C ALA A 488 5.12 -11.87 -2.89
N LEU A 489 4.39 -12.97 -2.70
CA LEU A 489 4.86 -14.05 -1.82
C LEU A 489 5.87 -14.89 -2.61
N LEU A 490 7.06 -15.10 -2.06
CA LEU A 490 8.04 -16.02 -2.64
C LEU A 490 7.68 -17.45 -2.22
N GLN A 491 6.72 -18.03 -2.95
CA GLN A 491 6.14 -19.38 -2.71
C GLN A 491 7.26 -20.43 -2.64
N ALA A 492 7.34 -21.15 -1.52
CA ALA A 492 8.55 -21.87 -1.14
C ALA A 492 8.85 -23.15 -1.94
N ASP A 493 7.89 -23.61 -2.75
CA ASP A 493 8.01 -24.77 -3.63
C ASP A 493 8.54 -24.40 -5.03
N GLY A 494 8.21 -23.19 -5.51
CA GLY A 494 8.50 -22.68 -6.85
C GLY A 494 7.39 -22.89 -7.90
N GLY A 495 6.14 -23.17 -7.50
CA GLY A 495 5.00 -23.43 -8.39
C GLY A 495 4.47 -22.17 -9.08
N PHE A 496 4.42 -21.04 -8.36
CA PHE A 496 3.79 -19.79 -8.79
C PHE A 496 2.27 -19.96 -9.02
N ASP A 497 1.59 -20.73 -8.18
CA ASP A 497 0.19 -21.13 -8.40
C ASP A 497 -0.79 -19.95 -8.27
N MET A 498 -0.46 -18.94 -7.46
CA MET A 498 -1.24 -17.69 -7.38
C MET A 498 -1.05 -16.80 -8.63
N GLU A 499 0.16 -16.70 -9.19
CA GLU A 499 0.44 -16.01 -10.47
C GLU A 499 -0.20 -16.74 -11.66
N HIS A 500 -0.22 -18.07 -11.64
CA HIS A 500 -0.89 -18.91 -12.63
C HIS A 500 -2.43 -18.96 -12.47
N ASN A 501 -2.99 -18.34 -11.42
CA ASN A 501 -4.42 -18.35 -11.10
C ASN A 501 -5.00 -19.76 -10.81
N PHE A 502 -4.14 -20.69 -10.36
CA PHE A 502 -4.53 -22.08 -10.08
C PHE A 502 -5.21 -22.21 -8.71
N ASP A 503 -4.68 -21.54 -7.67
CA ASP A 503 -5.31 -21.46 -6.36
C ASP A 503 -5.05 -20.12 -5.64
N ARG A 504 -5.39 -20.04 -4.34
CA ARG A 504 -5.23 -18.88 -3.48
C ARG A 504 -4.17 -19.11 -2.39
N GLY A 505 -3.16 -19.93 -2.67
CA GLY A 505 -2.12 -20.35 -1.73
C GLY A 505 -2.50 -21.58 -0.91
N ASP A 506 -1.48 -22.30 -0.44
CA ASP A 506 -1.58 -23.67 0.08
C ASP A 506 -0.60 -23.95 1.25
N SER A 507 -0.34 -25.23 1.56
CA SER A 507 0.60 -25.67 2.61
C SER A 507 2.09 -25.56 2.24
N ASP A 508 2.44 -25.51 0.96
CA ASP A 508 3.81 -25.59 0.45
C ASP A 508 4.41 -24.22 0.09
N ASP A 509 3.58 -23.16 0.02
CA ASP A 509 3.97 -21.74 -0.01
C ASP A 509 5.05 -21.30 1.01
N VAL A 510 5.12 -21.92 2.20
CA VAL A 510 5.91 -21.41 3.34
C VAL A 510 7.14 -22.24 3.69
N TYR A 511 8.27 -21.53 3.88
CA TYR A 511 9.57 -22.13 4.17
C TYR A 511 9.62 -22.73 5.59
N ARG A 512 10.06 -23.99 5.69
CA ARG A 512 10.08 -24.78 6.94
C ARG A 512 10.97 -26.02 6.85
N SER A 513 11.56 -26.41 7.98
CA SER A 513 12.29 -27.68 8.11
C SER A 513 11.37 -28.88 7.85
N GLY A 514 11.78 -29.74 6.92
CA GLY A 514 10.97 -30.83 6.37
C GLY A 514 10.52 -30.56 4.93
N PHE A 515 10.49 -29.30 4.52
CA PHE A 515 10.21 -28.83 3.16
C PHE A 515 11.37 -27.93 2.68
N ALA A 516 11.08 -26.77 2.10
CA ALA A 516 12.05 -25.76 1.69
C ALA A 516 12.74 -25.10 2.91
N THR A 517 14.05 -25.26 3.01
CA THR A 517 14.88 -24.75 4.13
C THR A 517 15.91 -23.70 3.73
N THR A 518 15.90 -23.28 2.46
CA THR A 518 16.81 -22.29 1.89
C THR A 518 16.15 -21.59 0.70
N ILE A 519 16.38 -20.28 0.58
CA ILE A 519 16.14 -19.48 -0.64
C ILE A 519 17.42 -18.67 -0.95
N ASP A 520 17.86 -18.68 -2.21
CA ASP A 520 18.97 -17.88 -2.73
C ASP A 520 18.94 -17.72 -4.26
N ALA A 521 20.01 -17.17 -4.85
CA ALA A 521 20.20 -17.02 -6.30
C ALA A 521 20.22 -18.34 -7.13
N THR A 522 20.01 -19.51 -6.51
CA THR A 522 19.94 -20.82 -7.18
C THR A 522 18.63 -21.58 -6.93
N THR A 523 17.71 -21.03 -6.13
CA THR A 523 16.35 -21.57 -5.94
C THR A 523 15.37 -20.92 -6.90
N THR A 524 14.21 -21.55 -7.05
CA THR A 524 13.01 -20.97 -7.65
C THR A 524 11.93 -20.92 -6.56
N PRO A 525 11.35 -19.76 -6.23
CA PRO A 525 11.84 -18.41 -6.54
C PRO A 525 13.24 -18.16 -5.93
N SER A 526 13.87 -17.06 -6.34
CA SER A 526 15.21 -16.68 -5.88
C SER A 526 15.18 -15.39 -5.06
N THR A 527 16.26 -15.10 -4.33
CA THR A 527 16.42 -13.81 -3.64
C THR A 527 16.98 -12.70 -4.54
N ASP A 528 17.03 -12.85 -5.86
CA ASP A 528 17.69 -11.86 -6.72
C ASP A 528 16.81 -10.60 -6.93
N SER A 529 17.46 -9.49 -7.26
CA SER A 529 16.79 -8.21 -7.56
C SER A 529 16.29 -8.20 -9.01
N TYR A 530 15.12 -7.62 -9.24
CA TYR A 530 14.52 -7.50 -10.58
C TYR A 530 13.73 -6.21 -10.85
N GLN A 531 13.66 -5.24 -9.90
CA GLN A 531 13.09 -3.89 -10.08
C GLN A 531 13.40 -3.21 -11.43
N THR A 532 14.58 -3.46 -12.03
CA THR A 532 14.96 -2.86 -13.33
C THR A 532 14.36 -3.54 -14.57
N GLY A 533 13.46 -4.52 -14.39
CA GLY A 533 13.01 -5.42 -15.47
C GLY A 533 14.10 -6.38 -15.95
N ALA A 534 15.13 -6.62 -15.12
CA ALA A 534 16.28 -7.46 -15.44
C ALA A 534 16.91 -8.00 -14.15
N TRP A 535 17.36 -9.26 -14.19
CA TRP A 535 17.97 -9.94 -13.05
C TRP A 535 19.29 -9.29 -12.60
N ILE A 536 19.38 -8.94 -11.31
CA ILE A 536 20.58 -8.46 -10.64
C ILE A 536 20.88 -9.40 -9.47
N THR A 537 21.84 -10.30 -9.69
CA THR A 537 22.19 -11.32 -8.69
C THR A 537 22.91 -10.73 -7.48
N ASN A 538 22.21 -10.68 -6.35
CA ASN A 538 22.68 -10.02 -5.13
C ASN A 538 23.44 -10.99 -4.19
N LEU A 539 23.30 -12.30 -4.40
CA LEU A 539 23.91 -13.38 -3.59
C LEU A 539 23.52 -13.36 -2.11
N ASN A 540 22.32 -12.87 -1.82
CA ASN A 540 21.64 -13.16 -0.56
C ASN A 540 21.32 -14.66 -0.48
N ARG A 541 21.28 -15.17 0.74
CA ARG A 541 20.80 -16.51 1.07
C ARG A 541 20.17 -16.49 2.46
N ILE A 542 18.92 -16.91 2.56
CA ILE A 542 18.30 -17.28 3.84
C ILE A 542 18.32 -18.80 3.89
N GLN A 543 18.97 -19.40 4.88
CA GLN A 543 19.20 -20.86 4.96
C GLN A 543 19.07 -21.40 6.39
N GLY A 544 18.90 -22.73 6.52
CA GLY A 544 18.81 -23.40 7.80
C GLY A 544 17.53 -23.03 8.56
N ILE A 545 16.44 -22.82 7.82
CA ILE A 545 15.14 -22.44 8.36
C ILE A 545 14.59 -23.58 9.23
N GLY A 546 14.16 -23.25 10.44
CA GLY A 546 13.69 -24.17 11.46
C GLY A 546 12.36 -24.85 11.13
N ALA A 547 11.90 -25.76 11.99
CA ALA A 547 10.55 -26.32 11.91
C ALA A 547 9.50 -25.27 12.30
N SER A 548 8.29 -25.36 11.71
CA SER A 548 7.17 -24.48 12.07
C SER A 548 6.95 -24.47 13.57
N SER A 549 6.93 -23.27 14.15
CA SER A 549 6.78 -23.06 15.59
C SER A 549 6.65 -21.57 15.92
N PRO A 550 6.19 -21.21 17.14
CA PRO A 550 6.16 -19.84 17.65
C PRO A 550 7.49 -19.03 17.58
N SER A 551 8.63 -19.70 17.34
CA SER A 551 9.94 -19.05 17.20
C SER A 551 10.82 -19.81 16.20
N MET A 552 10.72 -19.46 14.92
CA MET A 552 11.47 -20.11 13.86
C MET A 552 12.88 -19.53 13.75
N ALA A 553 13.89 -20.38 13.82
CA ALA A 553 15.27 -20.00 13.55
C ALA A 553 15.53 -19.86 12.05
N LEU A 554 16.37 -18.90 11.64
CA LEU A 554 16.92 -18.80 10.29
C LEU A 554 18.35 -18.27 10.31
N THR A 555 19.15 -18.56 9.29
CA THR A 555 20.49 -17.97 9.10
C THR A 555 20.54 -17.20 7.79
N TYR A 556 20.69 -15.86 7.86
CA TYR A 556 20.95 -15.04 6.69
C TYR A 556 22.47 -14.95 6.43
N VAL A 557 22.85 -15.15 5.18
CA VAL A 557 24.22 -15.08 4.67
C VAL A 557 24.24 -14.28 3.37
N ASN A 558 25.21 -13.38 3.22
CA ASN A 558 25.65 -12.93 1.90
C ASN A 558 27.18 -13.04 1.85
N ALA A 559 27.68 -14.11 1.21
CA ALA A 559 29.10 -14.48 1.26
C ALA A 559 30.00 -13.51 0.46
N MET A 560 29.43 -12.67 -0.40
CA MET A 560 30.14 -11.70 -1.23
C MET A 560 29.97 -10.26 -0.75
N ALA A 561 29.12 -9.99 0.23
CA ALA A 561 29.01 -8.68 0.88
C ALA A 561 30.32 -8.27 1.60
N PRO A 562 30.60 -6.97 1.76
CA PRO A 562 31.69 -6.52 2.60
C PRO A 562 31.39 -6.87 4.06
N THR A 563 32.37 -7.34 4.85
CA THR A 563 32.20 -7.74 6.25
C THR A 563 33.23 -7.06 7.14
N ILE A 564 32.81 -6.37 8.21
CA ILE A 564 33.71 -5.56 9.05
C ILE A 564 34.49 -6.44 10.05
N THR A 565 35.80 -6.59 9.80
CA THR A 565 36.69 -7.48 10.55
C THR A 565 37.38 -6.83 11.76
N SER A 566 37.39 -5.50 11.87
CA SER A 566 37.94 -4.82 13.06
C SER A 566 37.21 -5.25 14.33
N ALA A 567 37.94 -5.38 15.44
CA ALA A 567 37.37 -5.70 16.75
C ALA A 567 36.41 -4.59 17.23
N SER A 568 35.28 -4.97 17.84
CA SER A 568 34.27 -4.00 18.28
C SER A 568 34.80 -3.06 19.37
N SER A 569 35.68 -3.53 20.27
CA SER A 569 36.41 -2.64 21.17
C SER A 569 37.63 -2.08 20.43
N LEU A 570 37.66 -0.75 20.28
CA LEU A 570 38.71 -0.03 19.58
C LEU A 570 39.87 0.38 20.52
N PRO A 571 41.10 0.52 20.00
CA PRO A 571 42.23 1.01 20.79
C PRO A 571 41.93 2.36 21.46
N VAL A 572 42.24 2.48 22.75
CA VAL A 572 41.93 3.66 23.60
C VAL A 572 42.49 4.97 23.02
N ALA A 573 41.64 5.97 22.87
CA ALA A 573 42.02 7.34 22.52
C ALA A 573 42.28 8.20 23.78
N LYS A 574 42.91 9.38 23.60
CA LYS A 574 43.22 10.30 24.71
C LYS A 574 42.94 11.75 24.34
N VAL A 575 42.31 12.50 25.25
CA VAL A 575 41.93 13.90 25.03
C VAL A 575 43.14 14.75 24.62
N GLY A 576 42.99 15.56 23.56
CA GLY A 576 44.06 16.41 23.05
C GLY A 576 45.25 15.65 22.44
N LYS A 577 45.02 14.43 21.94
CA LYS A 577 45.98 13.66 21.12
C LYS A 577 45.37 13.21 19.80
N PRO A 578 46.13 13.25 18.70
CA PRO A 578 45.65 12.76 17.41
C PRO A 578 45.41 11.24 17.49
N TYR A 579 44.30 10.82 16.90
CA TYR A 579 43.90 9.44 16.70
C TYR A 579 43.71 9.19 15.21
N SER A 580 44.09 8.01 14.74
CA SER A 580 43.80 7.55 13.39
C SER A 580 43.84 6.03 13.36
N LEU A 581 42.74 5.42 12.90
CA LEU A 581 42.58 3.98 12.75
C LEU A 581 41.85 3.71 11.43
N ALA A 582 42.49 2.95 10.54
CA ALA A 582 41.80 2.37 9.39
C ALA A 582 40.97 1.17 9.87
N LEU A 583 39.66 1.26 9.70
CA LEU A 583 38.76 0.12 9.87
C LEU A 583 38.98 -0.87 8.71
N THR A 584 38.84 -2.15 9.02
CA THR A 584 39.17 -3.26 8.14
C THR A 584 37.93 -4.05 7.77
N LYS A 585 37.86 -4.50 6.51
CA LYS A 585 36.81 -5.38 6.02
C LYS A 585 37.35 -6.43 5.06
N THR A 586 36.67 -7.57 4.99
CA THR A 586 36.83 -8.61 3.95
C THR A 586 35.60 -8.62 3.03
N GLY A 587 35.63 -9.36 1.90
CA GLY A 587 34.51 -9.42 0.95
C GLY A 587 34.18 -8.08 0.26
N GLY A 588 33.08 -8.05 -0.49
CA GLY A 588 32.56 -6.87 -1.20
C GLY A 588 33.31 -6.48 -2.47
N SER A 589 32.59 -5.86 -3.40
CA SER A 589 33.08 -5.30 -4.67
C SER A 589 33.31 -3.78 -4.59
N ALA A 590 34.45 -3.30 -5.11
CA ALA A 590 34.80 -1.88 -5.07
C ALA A 590 34.00 -1.05 -6.12
N PRO A 591 33.71 0.25 -5.87
CA PRO A 591 34.10 1.06 -4.72
C PRO A 591 33.42 0.69 -3.41
N PHE A 592 34.06 1.03 -2.29
CA PHE A 592 33.47 0.91 -0.95
C PHE A 592 33.12 2.29 -0.41
N ALA A 593 31.99 2.38 0.28
CA ALA A 593 31.60 3.55 1.05
C ALA A 593 31.49 3.16 2.53
N TRP A 594 32.18 3.90 3.40
CA TRP A 594 32.04 3.78 4.85
C TRP A 594 31.26 4.97 5.40
N SER A 595 30.31 4.70 6.31
CA SER A 595 29.50 5.71 6.98
C SER A 595 29.27 5.37 8.45
N GLU A 596 28.90 6.37 9.25
CA GLU A 596 28.18 6.13 10.50
C GLU A 596 26.82 5.47 10.19
N PHE A 597 26.24 4.71 11.13
CA PHE A 597 24.92 4.12 11.01
C PHE A 597 24.07 4.39 12.25
N ARG A 598 22.75 4.57 12.09
CA ARG A 598 21.80 4.72 13.20
C ARG A 598 20.59 3.81 13.08
N ASP A 599 20.24 3.19 14.21
CA ASP A 599 19.11 2.26 14.36
C ASP A 599 17.80 2.96 14.81
N THR A 600 17.83 4.29 14.99
CA THR A 600 16.74 5.12 15.53
C THR A 600 16.69 6.47 14.79
N PRO A 601 15.58 7.24 14.88
CA PRO A 601 15.36 8.44 14.08
C PRO A 601 16.57 9.37 14.08
N SER A 602 17.14 9.58 12.90
CA SER A 602 18.35 10.40 12.75
C SER A 602 18.05 11.89 12.73
N TYR A 603 16.77 12.29 12.79
CA TYR A 603 16.33 13.68 12.83
C TYR A 603 15.50 13.96 14.09
N THR A 604 15.64 15.17 14.63
CA THR A 604 14.73 15.74 15.64
C THR A 604 13.97 16.91 15.05
N LEU A 605 12.64 16.87 15.14
CA LEU A 605 11.76 17.96 14.75
C LEU A 605 11.66 19.01 15.86
N THR A 606 11.75 20.29 15.49
CA THR A 606 11.53 21.45 16.36
C THR A 606 10.56 22.42 15.69
N ASP A 607 9.52 22.84 16.42
CA ASP A 607 8.68 23.98 16.05
C ASP A 607 9.42 25.28 16.42
N LEU A 608 9.66 26.15 15.42
CA LEU A 608 10.35 27.44 15.57
C LEU A 608 9.42 28.61 15.90
N GLY A 609 8.13 28.35 16.11
CA GLY A 609 7.07 29.33 16.23
C GLY A 609 6.78 30.07 14.92
N PRO A 610 6.00 31.17 14.99
CA PRO A 610 5.72 32.02 13.84
C PRO A 610 7.00 32.70 13.34
N GLN A 611 7.33 32.51 12.06
CA GLN A 611 8.50 33.10 11.40
C GLN A 611 8.08 33.96 10.20
N GLY A 612 8.95 34.88 9.78
CA GLY A 612 8.66 35.79 8.67
C GLY A 612 8.73 35.09 7.30
N TYR A 613 7.59 34.68 6.76
CA TYR A 613 7.53 34.10 5.42
C TYR A 613 8.01 35.09 4.34
N THR A 614 9.06 34.71 3.61
CA THR A 614 9.72 35.57 2.63
C THR A 614 9.45 35.07 1.20
N PHE A 615 8.80 35.89 0.39
CA PHE A 615 8.63 35.65 -1.05
C PHE A 615 9.94 35.89 -1.80
N GLY A 616 10.27 35.00 -2.76
CA GLY A 616 11.50 35.09 -3.55
C GLY A 616 11.83 33.81 -4.31
N GLY A 617 13.08 33.74 -4.78
CA GLY A 617 13.58 32.71 -5.69
C GLY A 617 13.37 33.04 -7.17
N ILE A 618 14.05 32.31 -8.04
CA ILE A 618 13.86 32.37 -9.50
C ILE A 618 12.86 31.26 -9.88
N PRO A 619 11.81 31.54 -10.68
CA PRO A 619 10.90 30.50 -11.16
C PRO A 619 11.68 29.50 -12.02
N THR A 620 11.54 28.22 -11.70
CA THR A 620 12.26 27.13 -12.39
C THR A 620 11.63 26.78 -13.74
N GLY A 621 10.35 27.09 -13.93
CA GLY A 621 9.54 26.56 -15.03
C GLY A 621 8.97 25.17 -14.74
N PHE A 622 9.16 24.63 -13.53
CA PHE A 622 8.46 23.44 -13.05
C PHE A 622 6.99 23.81 -12.83
N ARG A 623 6.18 23.39 -13.80
CA ARG A 623 4.75 23.66 -13.93
C ARG A 623 4.10 22.43 -14.56
N ALA A 624 3.41 21.66 -13.75
CA ALA A 624 2.49 20.61 -14.17
C ALA A 624 1.45 20.39 -13.07
N ASP A 625 0.35 19.78 -13.46
CA ASP A 625 -0.50 18.95 -12.63
C ASP A 625 0.34 17.82 -11.99
N GLU A 626 0.94 16.95 -12.81
CA GLU A 626 1.76 15.81 -12.37
C GLU A 626 3.18 15.83 -12.97
N GLY A 627 4.21 15.49 -12.18
CA GLY A 627 5.59 15.37 -12.70
C GLY A 627 6.71 15.35 -11.66
N THR A 628 7.93 15.10 -12.13
CA THR A 628 9.14 15.04 -11.29
C THR A 628 10.33 15.68 -11.99
N TRP A 629 10.99 16.65 -11.35
CA TRP A 629 12.14 17.36 -11.92
C TRP A 629 13.42 17.16 -11.12
N GLU A 630 14.53 16.84 -11.81
CA GLU A 630 15.85 16.67 -11.19
C GLU A 630 16.52 18.03 -10.91
N VAL A 631 16.79 18.30 -9.63
CA VAL A 631 17.46 19.52 -9.16
C VAL A 631 18.86 19.20 -8.65
N ILE A 632 19.88 19.72 -9.34
CA ILE A 632 21.28 19.64 -8.90
C ILE A 632 21.52 20.66 -7.78
N LEU A 633 22.10 20.20 -6.67
CA LEU A 633 22.37 21.04 -5.50
C LEU A 633 23.77 21.68 -5.55
N PRO A 634 23.96 22.92 -5.05
CA PRO A 634 25.25 23.62 -5.04
C PRO A 634 26.22 23.07 -3.97
N PHE A 635 25.76 22.14 -3.12
CA PHE A 635 26.52 21.37 -2.15
C PHE A 635 25.97 19.94 -2.09
N ARG A 636 26.71 19.00 -1.49
CA ARG A 636 26.14 17.69 -1.16
C ARG A 636 25.29 17.83 0.10
N PHE A 637 23.99 17.64 -0.01
CA PHE A 637 23.04 17.68 1.09
C PHE A 637 23.11 16.36 1.90
N PRO A 638 23.46 16.40 3.20
CA PRO A 638 23.36 15.22 4.07
C PRO A 638 21.90 14.87 4.32
N TYR A 639 21.50 13.64 4.00
CA TYR A 639 20.19 13.10 4.35
C TYR A 639 20.37 11.71 4.98
N TYR A 640 20.06 11.60 6.27
CA TYR A 640 20.41 10.44 7.08
C TYR A 640 21.92 10.11 6.98
N GLU A 641 22.28 9.00 6.35
CA GLU A 641 23.66 8.50 6.27
C GLU A 641 24.34 8.78 4.91
N THR A 642 23.60 9.32 3.94
CA THR A 642 24.06 9.52 2.56
C THR A 642 24.06 11.01 2.20
N SER A 643 25.01 11.46 1.39
CA SER A 643 25.13 12.88 1.01
C SER A 643 24.87 13.08 -0.49
N TYR A 644 23.70 13.61 -0.81
CA TYR A 644 23.13 13.68 -2.16
C TYR A 644 23.56 14.95 -2.90
N ALA A 645 23.97 14.82 -4.16
CA ALA A 645 24.36 15.96 -5.02
C ALA A 645 23.19 16.52 -5.85
N LYS A 646 22.03 15.86 -5.78
CA LYS A 646 20.79 16.21 -6.46
C LYS A 646 19.60 15.64 -5.69
N VAL A 647 18.43 16.21 -5.93
CA VAL A 647 17.13 15.73 -5.43
C VAL A 647 16.09 15.81 -6.56
N TYR A 648 14.92 15.26 -6.32
CA TYR A 648 13.81 15.19 -7.26
C TYR A 648 12.63 15.96 -6.67
N VAL A 649 12.01 16.85 -7.43
CA VAL A 649 10.99 17.78 -6.92
C VAL A 649 9.69 17.57 -7.67
N THR A 650 8.56 17.51 -6.97
CA THR A 650 7.22 17.24 -7.52
C THR A 650 6.30 18.47 -7.39
N PRO A 651 5.22 18.58 -8.19
CA PRO A 651 4.21 19.63 -8.00
C PRO A 651 3.44 19.43 -6.70
N ASN A 652 3.14 18.17 -6.34
CA ASN A 652 2.57 17.63 -5.10
C ASN A 652 3.48 17.81 -3.85
N GLY A 653 4.12 18.97 -3.74
CA GLY A 653 4.76 19.48 -2.53
C GLY A 653 5.93 18.69 -1.91
N CYS A 654 6.51 17.74 -2.66
CA CYS A 654 7.57 16.86 -2.16
C CYS A 654 8.96 17.16 -2.73
N ILE A 655 9.97 16.74 -1.96
CA ILE A 655 11.32 16.49 -2.44
C ILE A 655 11.67 15.03 -2.19
N ASP A 656 11.82 14.26 -3.27
CA ASP A 656 12.31 12.91 -3.27
C ASP A 656 13.83 12.85 -3.37
N ILE A 657 14.41 11.86 -2.69
CA ILE A 657 15.85 11.67 -2.57
C ILE A 657 16.40 10.73 -3.67
N ALA A 658 15.50 10.05 -4.39
CA ALA A 658 15.77 9.17 -5.53
C ALA A 658 14.68 9.38 -6.61
N PRO A 659 14.90 8.96 -7.87
CA PRO A 659 13.83 8.96 -8.86
C PRO A 659 12.80 7.87 -8.50
N LEU A 660 11.64 8.32 -8.02
CA LEU A 660 10.47 7.49 -7.71
C LEU A 660 9.37 7.78 -8.74
N VAL A 661 8.35 6.92 -8.76
CA VAL A 661 7.08 7.26 -9.44
C VAL A 661 6.45 8.44 -8.70
N ASN A 662 5.81 9.36 -9.42
CA ASN A 662 5.05 10.42 -8.76
C ASN A 662 3.75 9.79 -8.23
N GLU A 663 3.54 9.86 -6.91
CA GLU A 663 2.30 9.46 -6.26
C GLU A 663 1.57 10.74 -5.84
N SER A 664 0.39 10.99 -6.42
CA SER A 664 -0.54 12.05 -5.99
C SER A 664 -1.14 11.76 -4.62
N TYR A 665 -1.48 10.50 -4.35
CA TYR A 665 -2.13 10.07 -3.14
C TYR A 665 -1.20 10.15 -1.91
N ASN A 666 -1.34 11.20 -1.12
CA ASN A 666 -0.52 11.47 0.05
C ASN A 666 -0.99 10.67 1.27
N THR A 667 -0.12 9.84 1.83
CA THR A 667 -0.36 9.21 3.13
C THR A 667 0.92 9.10 3.94
N THR A 668 0.76 9.05 5.27
CA THR A 668 1.85 8.78 6.21
C THR A 668 2.45 7.38 5.99
N GLY A 669 1.65 6.41 5.52
CA GLY A 669 2.09 5.05 5.17
C GLY A 669 2.91 4.95 3.89
N SER A 670 2.52 5.67 2.83
CA SER A 670 3.37 5.82 1.64
C SER A 670 4.64 6.57 2.00
N LEU A 671 4.57 7.66 2.77
CA LEU A 671 5.75 8.37 3.26
C LEU A 671 6.68 7.43 4.07
N ARG A 672 6.15 6.54 4.92
CA ARG A 672 6.94 5.54 5.68
C ARG A 672 7.77 4.60 4.78
N CYS A 673 7.31 4.33 3.56
CA CYS A 673 8.02 3.49 2.57
C CYS A 673 8.86 4.27 1.56
N LEU A 674 8.64 5.57 1.37
CA LEU A 674 9.34 6.39 0.37
C LEU A 674 10.40 7.30 0.99
N PRO A 675 11.63 7.39 0.42
CA PRO A 675 12.70 8.25 0.89
C PRO A 675 12.44 9.72 0.50
N ARG A 676 11.49 10.34 1.20
CA ARG A 676 10.80 11.58 0.81
C ARG A 676 10.82 12.62 1.92
N ILE A 677 10.89 13.89 1.52
CA ILE A 677 10.69 15.08 2.35
C ILE A 677 9.36 15.69 1.89
N ALA A 678 8.32 15.54 2.70
CA ALA A 678 6.98 16.06 2.47
C ALA A 678 6.79 17.36 3.28
N GLY A 679 6.92 18.51 2.62
CA GLY A 679 6.74 19.82 3.27
C GLY A 679 5.27 20.21 3.41
N LEU A 680 4.49 19.83 2.41
CA LEU A 680 3.03 19.89 2.33
C LEU A 680 2.66 18.96 1.17
N TRP A 681 2.70 17.64 1.38
CA TRP A 681 2.34 16.67 0.34
C TRP A 681 0.82 16.56 0.29
N ASP A 682 0.25 16.99 -0.82
CA ASP A 682 -1.18 17.00 -1.11
C ASP A 682 -1.34 16.93 -2.65
N ASP A 683 -2.57 16.90 -3.14
CA ASP A 683 -2.93 16.91 -4.57
C ASP A 683 -2.85 18.35 -5.13
N LEU A 684 -1.69 18.73 -5.71
CA LEU A 684 -1.33 20.13 -6.00
C LEU A 684 -0.83 20.36 -7.43
N THR A 685 -1.52 21.22 -8.19
CA THR A 685 -1.01 21.71 -9.48
C THR A 685 -0.09 22.91 -9.34
N THR A 686 0.96 22.93 -10.17
CA THR A 686 1.85 24.09 -10.38
C THR A 686 1.69 24.73 -11.76
N ASP A 687 0.77 24.24 -12.61
CA ASP A 687 0.50 24.82 -13.93
C ASP A 687 -0.74 25.73 -14.03
N GLY A 688 -1.49 25.88 -12.94
CA GLY A 688 -2.57 26.86 -12.72
C GLY A 688 -2.19 28.33 -13.00
N VAL A 689 -3.18 29.23 -13.00
CA VAL A 689 -3.06 30.52 -13.69
C VAL A 689 -2.11 31.53 -13.04
N GLY A 690 -1.44 32.33 -13.89
CA GLY A 690 -0.68 33.51 -13.43
C GLY A 690 0.74 33.20 -12.96
N VAL A 691 0.92 33.00 -11.65
CA VAL A 691 2.26 32.94 -11.00
C VAL A 691 2.69 31.53 -10.58
N ASN A 692 1.85 30.52 -10.80
CA ASN A 692 2.09 29.18 -10.27
C ASN A 692 3.36 28.57 -10.89
N ASN A 693 4.22 28.05 -10.00
CA ASN A 693 5.58 27.61 -10.27
C ASN A 693 6.22 27.04 -8.99
N ILE A 694 7.27 26.24 -9.17
CA ILE A 694 8.29 26.06 -8.14
C ILE A 694 9.41 27.10 -8.34
N TYR A 695 9.77 27.81 -7.28
CA TYR A 695 10.80 28.85 -7.26
C TYR A 695 12.03 28.39 -6.48
N MET A 696 13.23 28.59 -7.02
CA MET A 696 14.49 28.20 -6.38
C MET A 696 15.29 29.42 -5.93
N ASP A 697 15.66 29.47 -4.65
CA ASP A 697 16.63 30.41 -4.09
C ASP A 697 17.91 29.70 -3.64
N THR A 698 19.04 30.18 -4.15
CA THR A 698 20.41 29.75 -3.82
C THR A 698 21.31 30.93 -3.40
N SER A 699 20.73 32.10 -3.12
CA SER A 699 21.47 33.32 -2.77
C SER A 699 22.17 33.25 -1.41
N VAL A 700 21.69 32.39 -0.51
CA VAL A 700 22.28 32.13 0.80
C VAL A 700 23.23 30.94 0.69
N SER A 701 24.53 31.19 0.87
CA SER A 701 25.56 30.14 0.87
C SER A 701 25.25 29.05 1.89
N GLY A 702 25.28 27.79 1.47
CA GLY A 702 24.93 26.64 2.31
C GLY A 702 23.44 26.37 2.46
N ARG A 703 22.56 27.06 1.72
CA ARG A 703 21.12 26.79 1.65
C ARG A 703 20.63 26.66 0.20
N VAL A 704 19.68 25.76 -0.03
CA VAL A 704 18.75 25.84 -1.17
C VAL A 704 17.35 25.95 -0.60
N ARG A 705 16.54 26.91 -1.05
CA ARG A 705 15.12 27.00 -0.71
C ARG A 705 14.29 26.81 -1.98
N LEU A 706 13.44 25.80 -1.97
CA LEU A 706 12.42 25.54 -2.99
C LEU A 706 11.09 26.03 -2.42
N ARG A 707 10.36 26.85 -3.19
CA ARG A 707 9.11 27.50 -2.79
C ARG A 707 8.04 27.18 -3.81
N TRP A 708 6.95 26.58 -3.37
CA TRP A 708 5.77 26.31 -4.20
C TRP A 708 4.87 27.53 -4.15
N THR A 709 4.45 28.00 -5.33
CA THR A 709 3.20 28.74 -5.51
C THR A 709 2.35 27.87 -6.44
N GLY A 710 1.20 27.41 -5.97
CA GLY A 710 0.34 26.47 -6.68
C GLY A 710 -1.11 26.57 -6.23
N GLU A 711 -1.91 25.63 -6.68
CA GLU A 711 -3.34 25.49 -6.35
C GLU A 711 -3.63 24.03 -6.01
N THR A 712 -4.54 23.76 -5.06
CA THR A 712 -5.08 22.39 -4.87
C THR A 712 -5.83 21.97 -6.14
N VAL A 713 -5.63 20.73 -6.62
CA VAL A 713 -6.29 20.27 -7.85
C VAL A 713 -7.82 20.21 -7.66
N SER A 714 -8.28 19.75 -6.49
CA SER A 714 -9.71 19.57 -6.22
C SER A 714 -10.51 20.88 -6.03
N SER A 715 -9.96 21.90 -5.35
CA SER A 715 -10.70 23.12 -5.00
C SER A 715 -10.14 24.42 -5.62
N ASN A 716 -8.95 24.40 -6.23
CA ASN A 716 -8.21 25.59 -6.70
C ASN A 716 -7.87 26.56 -5.55
N ASP A 717 -7.74 26.05 -4.31
CA ASP A 717 -7.30 26.84 -3.16
C ASP A 717 -5.80 27.17 -3.31
N PRO A 718 -5.37 28.43 -3.09
CA PRO A 718 -3.99 28.84 -3.31
C PRO A 718 -3.05 28.24 -2.25
N VAL A 719 -1.96 27.62 -2.70
CA VAL A 719 -0.94 26.98 -1.86
C VAL A 719 0.40 27.71 -2.02
N GLU A 720 1.00 28.05 -0.88
CA GLU A 720 2.20 28.87 -0.76
C GLU A 720 3.01 28.44 0.46
N PHE A 721 4.08 27.69 0.21
CA PHE A 721 4.99 27.20 1.24
C PHE A 721 6.40 26.95 0.66
N ALA A 722 7.38 26.66 1.51
CA ALA A 722 8.75 26.40 1.08
C ALA A 722 9.47 25.34 1.92
N ILE A 723 10.34 24.58 1.26
CA ILE A 723 11.30 23.65 1.87
C ILE A 723 12.72 24.20 1.67
N SER A 724 13.45 24.38 2.77
CA SER A 724 14.86 24.78 2.77
C SER A 724 15.74 23.59 3.15
N LEU A 725 16.67 23.21 2.27
CA LEU A 725 17.73 22.23 2.53
C LEU A 725 19.03 22.96 2.87
N TYR A 726 19.75 22.52 3.92
CA TYR A 726 20.99 23.15 4.39
C TYR A 726 22.20 22.22 4.26
N SER A 727 23.38 22.78 4.03
CA SER A 727 24.63 22.01 3.84
C SER A 727 25.14 21.29 5.10
N ASP A 728 24.55 21.57 6.26
CA ASP A 728 24.77 20.87 7.53
C ASP A 728 23.83 19.66 7.73
N GLY A 729 22.85 19.47 6.84
CA GLY A 729 21.85 18.40 6.91
C GLY A 729 20.50 18.83 7.46
N ARG A 730 20.33 20.07 7.94
CA ARG A 730 19.02 20.55 8.38
C ARG A 730 18.04 20.70 7.22
N ILE A 731 16.77 20.49 7.53
CA ILE A 731 15.62 20.72 6.65
C ILE A 731 14.68 21.67 7.38
N ARG A 732 14.14 22.68 6.71
CA ARG A 732 13.16 23.60 7.30
C ARG A 732 11.96 23.82 6.40
N PHE A 733 10.75 23.76 6.95
CA PHE A 733 9.51 24.11 6.26
C PHE A 733 9.06 25.52 6.71
N ASP A 734 8.62 26.35 5.75
CA ASP A 734 8.01 27.66 6.00
C ASP A 734 6.63 27.71 5.31
N TYR A 735 5.60 28.24 5.97
CA TYR A 735 4.25 28.36 5.41
C TYR A 735 3.84 29.83 5.19
N GLY A 736 3.21 30.13 4.04
CA GLY A 736 2.83 31.47 3.60
C GLY A 736 1.37 31.82 3.85
N ILE A 737 0.75 32.56 2.93
CA ILE A 737 -0.68 32.87 2.93
C ILE A 737 -1.38 32.05 1.83
N GLY A 738 -2.57 31.53 2.12
CA GLY A 738 -3.12 30.37 1.40
C GLY A 738 -3.03 29.13 2.28
N ASN A 739 -2.88 27.94 1.70
CA ASN A 739 -2.84 26.65 2.40
C ASN A 739 -4.14 26.37 3.16
N THR A 740 -5.25 26.27 2.43
CA THR A 740 -6.60 25.93 2.92
C THR A 740 -7.23 24.83 2.07
N GLY A 741 -8.18 24.07 2.64
CA GLY A 741 -8.82 22.97 1.93
C GLY A 741 -7.89 21.77 1.72
N LEU A 742 -6.86 21.65 2.56
CA LEU A 742 -5.83 20.61 2.46
C LEU A 742 -6.26 19.32 3.17
N THR A 743 -5.51 18.25 2.92
CA THR A 743 -5.48 17.01 3.73
C THR A 743 -4.03 16.51 3.76
N PRO A 744 -3.04 17.32 4.21
CA PRO A 744 -1.67 17.20 3.73
C PRO A 744 -0.82 16.26 4.59
N THR A 745 0.01 15.43 3.96
CA THR A 745 1.05 14.68 4.68
C THR A 745 2.29 15.58 4.88
N VAL A 746 2.76 15.71 6.12
CA VAL A 746 3.88 16.60 6.50
C VAL A 746 4.89 15.85 7.37
N GLY A 747 6.10 15.68 6.85
CA GLY A 747 7.17 14.97 7.55
C GLY A 747 8.35 14.60 6.65
N ILE A 748 9.28 13.83 7.22
CA ILE A 748 10.43 13.29 6.48
C ILE A 748 10.60 11.80 6.77
N SER A 749 11.05 11.05 5.77
CA SER A 749 11.22 9.60 5.88
C SER A 749 12.53 9.12 5.28
N ARG A 750 13.15 8.17 5.98
CA ARG A 750 14.31 7.41 5.50
C ARG A 750 13.92 6.30 4.53
N ALA A 751 12.67 5.81 4.62
CA ALA A 751 12.22 4.50 4.18
C ALA A 751 12.95 3.30 4.83
N HIS A 752 12.47 2.09 4.53
CA HIS A 752 13.14 0.79 4.76
C HIS A 752 13.57 0.51 6.22
N SER A 753 12.94 1.17 7.19
CA SER A 753 13.21 1.00 8.63
C SER A 753 12.14 1.55 9.58
N GLY A 754 11.04 2.12 9.09
CA GLY A 754 10.08 2.85 9.93
C GLY A 754 10.60 4.19 10.48
N ASP A 755 11.83 4.58 10.16
CA ASP A 755 12.44 5.87 10.51
C ASP A 755 11.75 7.00 9.70
N LEU A 756 10.68 7.50 10.33
CA LEU A 756 9.73 8.49 9.86
C LEU A 756 9.58 9.54 10.97
N VAL A 757 9.69 10.81 10.61
CA VAL A 757 9.42 11.95 11.51
C VAL A 757 8.26 12.74 10.92
N LEU A 758 7.04 12.40 11.35
CA LEU A 758 5.84 13.17 11.06
C LEU A 758 5.81 14.46 11.89
N ALA A 759 5.22 15.50 11.33
CA ALA A 759 4.96 16.76 12.01
C ALA A 759 3.50 16.83 12.44
N GLY A 760 3.09 16.08 13.48
CA GLY A 760 1.70 15.96 13.95
C GLY A 760 1.03 17.24 14.50
N THR A 761 1.59 18.43 14.25
CA THR A 761 0.92 19.73 14.39
C THR A 761 0.59 20.38 13.04
N HIS A 762 0.91 19.69 11.94
CA HIS A 762 0.81 20.16 10.54
C HIS A 762 0.32 19.04 9.60
N ASP A 763 0.67 17.80 9.88
CA ASP A 763 0.15 16.58 9.26
C ASP A 763 -1.39 16.53 9.39
N ALA A 764 -2.08 16.13 8.32
CA ALA A 764 -3.54 16.11 8.16
C ALA A 764 -4.31 17.44 8.34
N GLN A 765 -3.65 18.55 8.70
CA GLN A 765 -4.35 19.81 9.00
C GLN A 765 -5.02 20.44 7.76
N ALA A 766 -6.35 20.61 7.83
CA ALA A 766 -7.16 21.24 6.78
C ALA A 766 -6.76 22.69 6.40
N SER A 767 -5.96 23.34 7.24
CA SER A 767 -5.29 24.61 6.93
C SER A 767 -3.90 24.70 7.56
N LEU A 768 -2.93 25.15 6.75
CA LEU A 768 -1.59 25.56 7.16
C LEU A 768 -1.34 27.04 6.84
N THR A 769 -2.38 27.88 6.94
CA THR A 769 -2.30 29.33 6.65
C THR A 769 -1.40 30.03 7.66
N SER A 770 -0.18 30.38 7.23
CA SER A 770 0.85 31.01 8.06
C SER A 770 1.15 30.23 9.34
N ALA A 771 1.12 28.90 9.25
CA ALA A 771 1.52 27.97 10.30
C ALA A 771 2.98 28.19 10.75
N THR A 772 3.34 27.63 11.90
CA THR A 772 4.69 27.77 12.47
C THR A 772 5.74 27.16 11.56
N SER A 773 6.98 27.65 11.60
CA SER A 773 8.04 27.01 10.79
C SER A 773 8.61 25.81 11.52
N LEU A 774 8.79 24.72 10.80
CA LEU A 774 9.35 23.48 11.32
C LEU A 774 10.82 23.36 10.91
N GLU A 775 11.70 22.92 11.82
CA GLU A 775 13.08 22.58 11.50
C GLU A 775 13.41 21.17 11.99
N PHE A 776 13.86 20.33 11.05
CA PHE A 776 14.33 18.98 11.30
C PHE A 776 15.86 19.03 11.35
N GLU A 777 16.43 18.79 12.54
CA GLU A 777 17.87 18.76 12.73
C GLU A 777 18.42 17.34 12.66
N LEU A 778 19.39 17.11 11.75
CA LEU A 778 20.11 15.85 11.66
C LEU A 778 20.98 15.67 12.93
N LEU A 779 20.71 14.62 13.70
CA LEU A 779 21.38 14.34 14.97
C LEU A 779 22.89 14.20 14.79
N GLY A 780 23.65 15.09 15.44
CA GLY A 780 25.12 15.10 15.39
C GLY A 780 25.76 13.76 15.79
N SER A 781 26.91 13.47 15.16
CA SER A 781 27.66 12.20 15.18
C SER A 781 27.77 11.50 16.54
N GLN A 782 27.63 10.16 16.57
CA GLN A 782 27.88 9.31 17.75
C GLN A 782 29.38 9.11 18.02
N LEU A 783 30.26 9.55 17.10
CA LEU A 783 31.72 9.50 17.30
C LEU A 783 32.14 10.45 18.44
N PRO A 784 33.30 10.21 19.09
CA PRO A 784 33.79 11.11 20.13
C PRO A 784 33.96 12.56 19.62
N PRO A 785 33.50 13.60 20.34
CA PRO A 785 33.61 14.99 19.90
C PRO A 785 35.03 15.40 19.48
N GLY A 786 35.18 15.72 18.18
CA GLY A 786 36.47 15.97 17.52
C GLY A 786 36.98 14.82 16.63
N PHE A 787 36.17 13.77 16.40
CA PHE A 787 36.41 12.69 15.43
C PHE A 787 35.60 12.87 14.14
N SER A 788 36.04 12.19 13.09
CA SER A 788 35.28 11.90 11.88
C SER A 788 35.63 10.51 11.35
N LEU A 789 34.70 9.93 10.58
CA LEU A 789 34.94 8.74 9.76
C LEU A 789 35.03 9.17 8.29
N SER A 790 36.12 8.83 7.61
CA SER A 790 36.22 9.04 6.17
C SER A 790 35.48 7.96 5.39
N SER A 791 35.03 8.28 4.18
CA SER A 791 34.40 7.31 3.26
C SER A 791 35.31 6.15 2.85
N ALA A 792 36.62 6.26 3.10
CA ALA A 792 37.62 5.20 2.93
C ALA A 792 37.79 4.30 4.17
N GLY A 793 37.01 4.52 5.24
CA GLY A 793 37.02 3.72 6.47
C GLY A 793 38.03 4.15 7.51
N VAL A 794 38.60 5.36 7.43
CA VAL A 794 39.55 5.86 8.43
C VAL A 794 38.81 6.68 9.49
N LEU A 795 38.75 6.13 10.70
CA LEU A 795 38.28 6.82 11.89
C LEU A 795 39.44 7.66 12.46
N SER A 796 39.31 8.98 12.48
CA SER A 796 40.41 9.87 12.90
C SER A 796 39.93 11.16 13.55
N GLY A 797 40.81 11.81 14.31
CA GLY A 797 40.46 13.07 14.98
C GLY A 797 41.38 13.46 16.12
N VAL A 798 40.94 14.44 16.92
CA VAL A 798 41.54 14.81 18.20
C VAL A 798 40.38 14.94 19.20
N PRO A 799 40.20 14.00 20.15
CA PRO A 799 39.02 14.01 20.99
C PRO A 799 39.13 15.12 22.04
N THR A 800 38.00 15.76 22.31
CA THR A 800 37.90 16.90 23.23
C THR A 800 37.31 16.52 24.60
N ILE A 801 36.47 15.47 24.66
CA ILE A 801 35.74 15.05 25.87
C ILE A 801 36.03 13.58 26.20
N THR A 802 36.31 13.28 27.48
CA THR A 802 36.49 11.92 27.99
C THR A 802 35.17 11.16 28.12
N GLY A 803 35.16 9.88 27.79
CA GLY A 803 33.99 9.00 27.93
C GLY A 803 34.19 7.68 27.19
N THR A 804 33.27 6.74 27.38
CA THR A 804 33.13 5.55 26.54
C THR A 804 32.05 5.85 25.51
N TYR A 805 32.40 5.83 24.23
CA TYR A 805 31.49 6.13 23.13
C TYR A 805 31.11 4.86 22.40
N SER A 806 29.81 4.67 22.17
CA SER A 806 29.25 3.56 21.39
C SER A 806 28.64 4.10 20.11
N PHE A 807 29.07 3.58 18.96
CA PHE A 807 28.61 4.05 17.65
C PHE A 807 28.58 2.90 16.64
N ARG A 808 27.60 2.89 15.72
CA ARG A 808 27.55 1.90 14.64
C ARG A 808 28.20 2.45 13.37
N VAL A 809 28.92 1.59 12.66
CA VAL A 809 29.53 1.89 11.36
C VAL A 809 29.00 0.92 10.31
N ARG A 810 28.61 1.45 9.14
CA ARG A 810 28.25 0.70 7.94
C ARG A 810 29.42 0.73 6.95
N VAL A 811 29.62 -0.38 6.23
CA VAL A 811 30.37 -0.42 4.98
C VAL A 811 29.47 -0.98 3.89
N SER A 812 29.34 -0.26 2.79
CA SER A 812 28.60 -0.64 1.58
C SER A 812 29.55 -0.86 0.40
N ASP A 813 29.12 -1.66 -0.57
CA ASP A 813 29.86 -2.01 -1.78
C ASP A 813 29.14 -1.56 -3.06
N SER A 814 29.74 -1.83 -4.23
CA SER A 814 29.23 -1.40 -5.54
C SER A 814 27.89 -2.00 -5.98
N PHE A 815 27.33 -2.96 -5.22
CA PHE A 815 26.06 -3.62 -5.46
C PHE A 815 25.05 -3.33 -4.34
N ASN A 816 25.22 -2.23 -3.59
CA ASN A 816 24.44 -1.87 -2.40
C ASN A 816 24.47 -2.90 -1.25
N ARG A 817 25.28 -3.96 -1.34
CA ARG A 817 25.45 -4.94 -0.25
C ARG A 817 26.24 -4.29 0.87
N TYR A 818 25.84 -4.55 2.11
CA TYR A 818 26.46 -3.89 3.25
C TYR A 818 26.63 -4.82 4.47
N HIS A 819 27.51 -4.38 5.38
CA HIS A 819 27.58 -4.91 6.74
C HIS A 819 27.70 -3.75 7.71
N GLN A 820 27.10 -3.92 8.90
CA GLN A 820 27.12 -2.93 9.96
C GLN A 820 27.77 -3.52 11.22
N LYS A 821 28.45 -2.70 12.01
CA LYS A 821 29.06 -3.16 13.27
C LYS A 821 29.02 -2.06 14.33
N LEU A 822 28.57 -2.44 15.54
CA LEU A 822 28.68 -1.60 16.72
C LEU A 822 30.13 -1.63 17.24
N PHE A 823 30.67 -0.44 17.47
CA PHE A 823 32.00 -0.23 18.05
C PHE A 823 31.89 0.49 19.40
N THR A 824 32.86 0.24 20.27
CA THR A 824 33.09 0.97 21.52
C THR A 824 34.49 1.57 21.54
N LEU A 825 34.60 2.84 21.93
CA LEU A 825 35.87 3.56 22.02
C LEU A 825 35.96 4.36 23.32
N ASP A 826 36.92 3.99 24.17
CA ASP A 826 37.26 4.76 25.37
C ASP A 826 38.16 5.95 25.02
N VAL A 827 37.77 7.13 25.50
CA VAL A 827 38.58 8.35 25.49
C VAL A 827 38.99 8.69 26.92
N LEU A 828 40.28 8.52 27.23
CA LEU A 828 40.82 8.76 28.57
C LEU A 828 41.52 10.14 28.70
N PRO A 829 41.69 10.67 29.93
CA PRO A 829 42.48 11.87 30.16
C PRO A 829 43.92 11.71 29.68
N PHE A 830 44.49 12.76 29.06
CA PHE A 830 45.93 12.81 28.80
C PHE A 830 46.69 13.20 30.07
N LEU A 831 46.97 12.20 30.92
CA LEU A 831 47.89 12.35 32.04
C LEU A 831 49.31 12.59 31.52
N MET A 832 49.81 13.82 31.64
CA MET A 832 51.26 14.05 31.60
C MET A 832 51.90 13.33 32.79
N GLY A 833 52.76 12.35 32.52
CA GLY A 833 53.48 11.63 33.55
C GLY A 833 54.26 12.62 34.43
N LYS A 834 54.07 12.52 35.76
CA LYS A 834 54.85 13.31 36.72
C LYS A 834 56.34 13.11 36.42
N ARG A 835 57.04 14.19 36.05
CA ARG A 835 58.52 14.18 36.11
C ARG A 835 58.87 13.77 37.54
N LYS A 836 59.68 12.72 37.71
CA LYS A 836 60.28 12.46 39.02
C LYS A 836 61.12 13.69 39.38
N PRO A 837 61.00 14.24 40.59
CA PRO A 837 61.87 15.30 41.07
C PRO A 837 63.31 14.79 41.23
#